data_AF-A0A6N3UXV1-F1
#
_entry.id   AF-A0A6N3UXV1-F1
#
_cell.length_a   1.000
_cell.length_b   1.000
_cell.length_c   1.000
_cell.angle_alpha   90.00
_cell.angle_beta   90.00
_cell.angle_gamma   90.00
#
_symmetry.space_group_name_H-M   'P 1'
#
loop_
_entity.id
_entity.type
_entity.pdbx_description
1 polymer ?
#
loop_
_entity_poly.entity_id
_entity_poly.type
_entity_poly.pdbx_seq_one_letter_code
_entity_poly.pdbx_strand_id
1 'polypeptide(L)'
;MEEKNTNVSQTEENPEQNSPEISIESESTTEAAKAGIKTAVPKWLIIIIAAMAAVIIGLSVTLAVILAGGKTVDESSSSQSGTSADNSENSSLPQSTQSDTSTDSSQGAVTEDGIILQYSVDNSWGDDGNLNYGVQFGITNNTNSGISGWELVVEIDGLKGCEGWNGTYSQNGNTVTVTNAEYNGDIQPGSTVVIGCNLNTDKELKINRAELNKTQCVVKAGNVNQNNQNNQNANGNGTSEADVDALLERSKDGEQGDDWLHTDGNKILDKDGKQVWLTGVNWFGYNTGTNTFDGLWNSELKSSVKAIADHGFNLIRVPMSAELINSWAAGEYPKANYNNAYNTELNSMNSLQIFDYFLKLAEENGIKVMPDIHSAETNASGHTVNLWYTDKVSAEDYYKALEWMAERYKDNDTIIAYDLKNEPHGKPYEADKAAIWNDSDSANNWKYVAETAASRILAKNPNVLIMVEGTEIYPTDIKSNKDFSSTNDDDYYFNWWGGNLRGVKDFPVNLGKYQNKLVYSPHDYGPTVYQQPWFEGDYDFDSLMRDCWQDNWFFIYKNNTAPLLIGEWGGFMKEPNLKWMTCMRRLISENHLNHTFWCYNANSGDTGGLVLDDFSTWDEEKYAFVKEVLWQENGKFVGLDHKIALGENGITLKDAKGL
;
A
#
# COMPACT_ATOMS: atom_id res chain seq x y z
N MET A 1 22.21 30.67 -54.25
CA MET A 1 22.80 31.99 -54.51
C MET A 1 21.80 33.03 -54.05
N GLU A 2 22.26 33.91 -53.17
CA GLU A 2 21.70 35.22 -52.75
C GLU A 2 20.30 35.24 -52.11
N GLU A 3 20.22 35.40 -50.79
CA GLU A 3 20.24 36.67 -50.01
C GLU A 3 18.84 37.32 -49.96
N LYS A 4 18.15 37.21 -48.82
CA LYS A 4 18.10 38.20 -47.72
C LYS A 4 17.74 39.61 -48.18
N ASN A 5 16.59 40.10 -47.71
CA ASN A 5 16.49 41.50 -47.31
C ASN A 5 15.64 41.63 -46.04
N THR A 6 16.18 42.42 -45.12
CA THR A 6 15.80 42.62 -43.73
C THR A 6 15.34 44.06 -43.52
N ASN A 7 14.43 44.23 -42.55
CA ASN A 7 14.30 45.34 -41.59
C ASN A 7 13.86 46.73 -42.05
N VAL A 8 12.80 47.25 -41.41
CA VAL A 8 12.76 48.52 -40.63
C VAL A 8 11.60 48.40 -39.61
N SER A 9 11.88 48.18 -38.31
CA SER A 9 12.00 49.13 -37.17
C SER A 9 10.69 49.76 -36.64
N GLN A 10 10.37 49.42 -35.38
CA GLN A 10 9.47 50.10 -34.46
C GLN A 10 10.17 51.29 -33.79
N THR A 11 9.40 52.34 -33.42
CA THR A 11 9.26 52.85 -32.02
C THR A 11 8.25 54.02 -31.92
N GLU A 12 7.40 53.94 -30.87
CA GLU A 12 6.85 54.99 -29.96
C GLU A 12 6.11 56.22 -30.56
N GLU A 13 5.00 56.75 -30.03
CA GLU A 13 4.53 56.94 -28.64
C GLU A 13 3.02 57.35 -28.61
N ASN A 14 2.37 57.28 -27.45
CA ASN A 14 0.93 57.53 -27.14
C ASN A 14 0.49 59.01 -27.29
N PRO A 15 -0.82 59.38 -27.40
CA PRO A 15 -1.59 59.72 -26.18
C PRO A 15 -3.14 59.51 -26.21
N GLU A 16 -3.71 59.71 -25.02
CA GLU A 16 -5.04 59.50 -24.44
C GLU A 16 -6.31 60.19 -25.03
N GLN A 17 -7.46 59.69 -24.52
CA GLN A 17 -8.72 60.37 -24.10
C GLN A 17 -9.89 60.59 -25.09
N ASN A 18 -11.02 59.86 -24.91
CA ASN A 18 -12.18 60.29 -24.08
C ASN A 18 -13.42 59.35 -24.18
N SER A 19 -14.15 59.26 -23.05
CA SER A 19 -15.35 58.47 -22.70
C SER A 19 -16.68 58.91 -23.40
N PRO A 20 -17.83 58.23 -23.17
CA PRO A 20 -18.69 58.38 -21.95
C PRO A 20 -19.28 57.06 -21.40
N GLU A 21 -19.30 56.78 -20.08
CA GLU A 21 -20.27 57.15 -19.02
C GLU A 21 -21.73 56.66 -19.17
N ILE A 22 -22.15 55.70 -18.33
CA ILE A 22 -23.53 55.55 -17.80
C ILE A 22 -23.45 55.14 -16.31
N SER A 23 -24.34 55.76 -15.53
CA SER A 23 -24.40 55.98 -14.09
C SER A 23 -24.99 54.85 -13.24
N ILE A 24 -24.56 54.85 -11.98
CA ILE A 24 -25.08 54.13 -10.80
C ILE A 24 -26.16 54.99 -10.13
N GLU A 25 -27.19 54.35 -9.58
CA GLU A 25 -28.05 54.95 -8.54
C GLU A 25 -28.09 54.06 -7.29
N SER A 26 -28.08 54.75 -6.15
CA SER A 26 -27.86 54.27 -4.78
C SER A 26 -29.15 54.13 -3.99
N GLU A 27 -29.19 53.26 -2.98
CA GLU A 27 -29.96 53.51 -1.76
C GLU A 27 -29.27 52.93 -0.52
N SER A 28 -29.32 53.69 0.58
CA SER A 28 -28.47 53.58 1.77
C SER A 28 -29.20 53.07 3.02
N THR A 29 -28.50 52.21 3.77
CA THR A 29 -28.37 52.14 5.25
C THR A 29 -29.60 51.98 6.17
N THR A 30 -29.54 50.93 6.99
CA THR A 30 -29.67 51.04 8.46
C THR A 30 -28.79 50.01 9.17
N GLU A 31 -27.90 50.47 10.05
CA GLU A 31 -27.25 49.68 11.12
C GLU A 31 -28.26 49.32 12.22
N ALA A 32 -28.17 48.11 12.79
CA ALA A 32 -28.07 47.90 14.25
C ALA A 32 -27.98 46.41 14.64
N ALA A 33 -27.18 46.20 15.68
CA ALA A 33 -27.21 45.12 16.69
C ALA A 33 -26.37 43.84 16.45
N LYS A 34 -25.16 43.91 17.02
CA LYS A 34 -24.44 42.82 17.68
C LYS A 34 -25.36 41.88 18.46
N ALA A 35 -25.28 40.59 18.19
CA ALA A 35 -25.48 39.54 19.19
C ALA A 35 -24.69 38.30 18.77
N GLY A 36 -23.69 37.93 19.57
CA GLY A 36 -22.94 36.71 19.39
C GLY A 36 -23.83 35.49 19.58
N ILE A 37 -23.72 34.52 18.67
CA ILE A 37 -24.26 33.19 18.85
C ILE A 37 -23.06 32.26 18.96
N LYS A 38 -22.76 31.85 20.19
CA LYS A 38 -21.93 30.67 20.46
C LYS A 38 -22.71 29.46 19.94
N THR A 39 -22.29 28.88 18.83
CA THR A 39 -22.76 27.56 18.42
C THR A 39 -22.07 26.52 19.29
N ALA A 40 -22.69 26.23 20.44
CA ALA A 40 -22.36 25.03 21.19
C ALA A 40 -22.75 23.81 20.36
N VAL A 41 -21.79 22.91 20.11
CA VAL A 41 -22.04 21.62 19.46
C VAL A 41 -23.17 20.92 20.22
N PRO A 42 -24.28 20.57 19.55
CA PRO A 42 -25.41 19.99 20.24
C PRO A 42 -25.06 18.56 20.67
N LYS A 43 -25.40 18.19 21.90
CA LYS A 43 -25.00 16.91 22.53
C LYS A 43 -25.38 15.65 21.74
N TRP A 44 -26.31 15.75 20.78
CA TRP A 44 -26.64 14.64 19.88
C TRP A 44 -25.52 14.32 18.87
N LEU A 45 -24.67 15.30 18.51
CA LEU A 45 -23.52 15.11 17.63
C LEU A 45 -22.38 14.33 18.32
N ILE A 46 -22.20 14.52 19.63
CA ILE A 46 -21.24 13.76 20.47
C ILE A 46 -21.70 12.30 20.63
N ILE A 47 -23.02 12.06 20.63
CA ILE A 47 -23.60 10.71 20.69
C ILE A 47 -23.43 9.96 19.36
N ILE A 48 -23.36 10.65 18.22
CA ILE A 48 -23.11 10.02 16.90
C ILE A 48 -21.63 9.58 16.78
N ILE A 49 -20.69 10.39 17.29
CA ILE A 49 -19.25 10.02 17.30
C ILE A 49 -19.02 8.80 18.21
N ALA A 50 -19.71 8.70 19.36
CA ALA A 50 -19.67 7.52 20.22
C ALA A 50 -20.40 6.30 19.62
N ALA A 51 -21.47 6.52 18.85
CA ALA A 51 -22.19 5.44 18.16
C ALA A 51 -21.40 4.87 16.96
N MET A 52 -20.63 5.70 16.24
CA MET A 52 -19.75 5.24 15.16
C MET A 52 -18.56 4.40 15.68
N ALA A 53 -18.02 4.73 16.85
CA ALA A 53 -17.05 3.86 17.53
C ALA A 53 -17.64 2.51 17.97
N ALA A 54 -18.96 2.43 18.20
CA ALA A 54 -19.67 1.19 18.54
C ALA A 54 -20.13 0.37 17.32
N VAL A 55 -20.27 0.97 16.13
CA VAL A 55 -20.64 0.26 14.89
C VAL A 55 -19.46 -0.53 14.31
N ILE A 56 -18.21 -0.12 14.61
CA ILE A 56 -17.01 -0.92 14.31
C ILE A 56 -16.91 -2.18 15.20
N ILE A 57 -17.64 -2.23 16.32
CA ILE A 57 -17.72 -3.38 17.23
C ILE A 57 -19.01 -4.21 17.00
N GLY A 58 -19.95 -3.72 16.18
CA GLY A 58 -21.30 -4.25 16.05
C GLY A 58 -21.62 -5.04 14.77
N LEU A 59 -20.64 -5.38 13.93
CA LEU A 59 -20.85 -6.11 12.67
C LEU A 59 -20.47 -7.61 12.73
N SER A 60 -20.25 -8.16 13.91
CA SER A 60 -19.90 -9.58 14.11
C SER A 60 -21.07 -10.47 14.58
N VAL A 61 -22.31 -10.00 14.55
CA VAL A 61 -23.47 -10.82 14.95
C VAL A 61 -24.67 -10.56 14.03
N THR A 62 -24.72 -11.24 12.88
CA THR A 62 -25.98 -11.76 12.30
C THR A 62 -25.68 -12.66 11.09
N LEU A 63 -25.32 -13.93 11.33
CA LEU A 63 -25.56 -15.00 10.36
C LEU A 63 -25.62 -16.38 11.03
N ALA A 64 -26.69 -16.64 11.79
CA ALA A 64 -27.10 -18.01 12.12
C ALA A 64 -28.54 -18.02 12.66
N VAL A 65 -29.53 -17.83 11.78
CA VAL A 65 -30.88 -18.31 12.05
C VAL A 65 -31.40 -18.97 10.78
N ILE A 66 -31.34 -20.31 10.77
CA ILE A 66 -32.37 -21.26 10.27
C ILE A 66 -31.75 -22.65 10.42
N LEU A 67 -32.09 -23.35 11.52
CA LEU A 67 -32.57 -24.75 11.56
C LEU A 67 -32.50 -25.33 13.00
N ALA A 68 -33.68 -25.78 13.47
CA ALA A 68 -33.95 -26.62 14.65
C ALA A 68 -33.58 -26.00 16.03
N GLY A 69 -34.49 -25.69 16.95
CA GLY A 69 -35.77 -26.30 17.27
C GLY A 69 -35.68 -27.00 18.64
N GLY A 70 -36.07 -26.34 19.74
CA GLY A 70 -36.46 -27.02 20.98
C GLY A 70 -36.01 -26.41 22.31
N LYS A 71 -37.01 -25.85 23.03
CA LYS A 71 -37.22 -25.87 24.50
C LYS A 71 -36.24 -25.10 25.42
N THR A 72 -36.64 -23.91 25.90
CA THR A 72 -37.38 -23.58 27.15
C THR A 72 -36.47 -23.20 28.34
N VAL A 73 -36.69 -21.97 28.88
CA VAL A 73 -36.89 -21.64 30.32
C VAL A 73 -35.59 -21.59 31.18
N ASP A 74 -35.29 -20.61 32.04
CA ASP A 74 -35.93 -19.37 32.51
C ASP A 74 -34.89 -18.49 33.26
N GLU A 75 -35.26 -17.22 33.47
CA GLU A 75 -34.99 -16.33 34.62
C GLU A 75 -33.54 -16.04 35.09
N SER A 76 -33.02 -14.81 35.09
CA SER A 76 -33.40 -13.51 35.73
C SER A 76 -32.63 -13.20 37.04
N SER A 77 -32.44 -11.89 37.27
CA SER A 77 -31.83 -11.16 38.40
C SER A 77 -30.30 -11.01 38.37
N SER A 78 -29.67 -9.83 38.25
CA SER A 78 -29.87 -8.44 38.68
C SER A 78 -29.28 -8.06 40.06
N SER A 79 -28.80 -6.82 40.12
CA SER A 79 -28.23 -6.02 41.23
C SER A 79 -26.73 -6.24 41.53
N GLN A 80 -25.78 -5.29 41.41
CA GLN A 80 -25.67 -3.82 41.55
C GLN A 80 -25.09 -3.37 42.91
N SER A 81 -24.06 -2.53 42.82
CA SER A 81 -23.66 -1.39 43.69
C SER A 81 -22.49 -1.52 44.70
N GLY A 82 -21.62 -0.51 44.65
CA GLY A 82 -20.92 0.14 45.78
C GLY A 82 -19.38 0.22 45.67
N THR A 83 -18.78 1.29 45.09
CA THR A 83 -18.23 2.53 45.74
C THR A 83 -17.07 2.28 46.74
N SER A 84 -15.93 2.98 46.82
CA SER A 84 -15.32 4.17 46.18
C SER A 84 -13.86 4.34 46.69
N ALA A 85 -13.08 5.21 46.01
CA ALA A 85 -12.09 6.18 46.52
C ALA A 85 -10.57 5.91 46.39
N ASP A 86 -9.94 6.79 45.58
CA ASP A 86 -8.69 7.56 45.74
C ASP A 86 -7.42 6.91 46.34
N ASN A 87 -6.31 6.94 45.58
CA ASN A 87 -5.32 8.03 45.66
C ASN A 87 -4.19 7.86 44.62
N SER A 88 -3.80 9.00 44.05
CA SER A 88 -2.59 9.22 43.25
C SER A 88 -1.32 9.12 44.10
N GLU A 89 -0.24 8.55 43.55
CA GLU A 89 1.11 9.11 43.74
C GLU A 89 2.12 8.60 42.69
N ASN A 90 2.95 9.55 42.29
CA ASN A 90 4.00 9.51 41.28
C ASN A 90 5.30 8.94 41.88
N SER A 91 6.00 8.02 41.20
CA SER A 91 7.42 7.75 41.50
C SER A 91 8.14 7.06 40.34
N SER A 92 9.15 7.76 39.85
CA SER A 92 10.13 7.40 38.82
C SER A 92 11.21 6.40 39.28
N LEU A 93 11.55 5.46 38.36
CA LEU A 93 12.88 4.87 38.02
C LEU A 93 13.64 4.04 39.11
N PRO A 94 14.36 2.94 38.74
CA PRO A 94 15.54 3.03 37.88
C PRO A 94 15.87 1.89 36.91
N GLN A 95 16.56 2.32 35.85
CA GLN A 95 17.45 1.64 34.92
C GLN A 95 18.54 0.81 35.63
N SER A 96 18.80 -0.41 35.15
CA SER A 96 20.00 -1.20 35.48
C SER A 96 20.66 -1.77 34.22
N THR A 97 21.98 -1.86 34.33
CA THR A 97 23.03 -1.96 33.32
C THR A 97 23.30 -3.36 32.76
N GLN A 98 23.87 -3.36 31.54
CA GLN A 98 24.45 -4.47 30.77
C GLN A 98 25.35 -5.44 31.53
N SER A 99 25.44 -6.67 31.00
CA SER A 99 26.64 -7.50 31.07
C SER A 99 26.79 -8.29 29.76
N ASP A 100 27.74 -7.86 28.93
CA ASP A 100 28.28 -8.63 27.80
C ASP A 100 29.06 -9.85 28.32
N THR A 101 28.89 -11.00 27.68
CA THR A 101 29.91 -12.05 27.68
C THR A 101 29.86 -12.80 26.36
N SER A 102 30.86 -12.56 25.52
CA SER A 102 31.14 -13.32 24.31
C SER A 102 31.92 -14.60 24.63
N THR A 103 31.42 -15.77 24.22
CA THR A 103 32.24 -16.96 23.95
C THR A 103 31.62 -17.81 22.85
N ASP A 104 32.31 -17.80 21.71
CA ASP A 104 32.68 -18.93 20.84
C ASP A 104 31.63 -19.94 20.33
N SER A 105 31.67 -20.09 19.02
CA SER A 105 30.99 -21.03 18.14
C SER A 105 31.39 -22.50 18.35
N SER A 106 30.42 -23.39 18.58
CA SER A 106 30.32 -24.72 17.93
C SER A 106 29.04 -25.47 18.38
N GLN A 107 28.43 -26.17 17.41
CA GLN A 107 27.12 -26.83 17.48
C GLN A 107 26.96 -27.88 18.59
N GLY A 108 25.71 -27.97 19.09
CA GLY A 108 25.14 -29.19 19.64
C GLY A 108 23.62 -29.17 19.46
N ALA A 109 23.12 -29.58 18.29
CA ALA A 109 21.70 -29.90 18.13
C ALA A 109 21.41 -31.16 18.95
N VAL A 110 20.76 -30.98 20.10
CA VAL A 110 20.14 -32.10 20.82
C VAL A 110 18.81 -32.36 20.11
N THR A 111 18.75 -33.39 19.27
CA THR A 111 17.48 -33.91 18.74
C THR A 111 16.76 -34.58 19.89
N GLU A 112 15.81 -33.87 20.51
CA GLU A 112 14.86 -34.51 21.42
C GLU A 112 13.95 -35.43 20.62
N ASP A 113 13.89 -36.70 21.03
CA ASP A 113 13.02 -37.72 20.44
C ASP A 113 11.55 -37.45 20.78
N GLY A 114 10.65 -37.64 19.82
CA GLY A 114 9.19 -37.54 20.03
C GLY A 114 8.52 -36.45 19.19
N ILE A 115 7.32 -36.05 19.59
CA ILE A 115 6.57 -34.98 18.90
C ILE A 115 6.74 -33.71 19.72
N ILE A 116 7.12 -32.61 19.08
CA ILE A 116 7.33 -31.32 19.73
C ILE A 116 6.22 -30.37 19.29
N LEU A 117 5.54 -29.74 20.24
CA LEU A 117 4.68 -28.58 19.99
C LEU A 117 5.45 -27.33 20.43
N GLN A 118 5.98 -26.59 19.47
CA GLN A 118 6.56 -25.28 19.73
C GLN A 118 5.50 -24.20 19.52
N TYR A 119 5.51 -23.14 20.32
CA TYR A 119 4.60 -22.00 20.15
C TYR A 119 5.28 -20.65 20.33
N SER A 120 4.89 -19.68 19.51
CA SER A 120 5.29 -18.28 19.61
C SER A 120 4.06 -17.38 19.70
N VAL A 121 4.19 -16.28 20.44
CA VAL A 121 3.19 -15.21 20.51
C VAL A 121 3.67 -14.11 19.57
N ASP A 122 2.94 -13.90 18.48
CA ASP A 122 3.29 -12.91 17.46
C ASP A 122 2.86 -11.51 17.90
N ASN A 123 1.71 -11.42 18.58
CA ASN A 123 1.18 -10.21 19.17
C ASN A 123 0.28 -10.54 20.37
N SER A 124 0.08 -9.58 21.27
CA SER A 124 -0.89 -9.67 22.35
C SER A 124 -1.57 -8.33 22.59
N TRP A 125 -2.85 -8.36 22.98
CA TRP A 125 -3.65 -7.16 23.27
C TRP A 125 -4.79 -7.46 24.25
N GLY A 126 -5.24 -6.47 24.99
CA GLY A 126 -6.35 -6.59 25.95
C GLY A 126 -5.99 -6.06 27.34
N ASP A 127 -6.96 -6.15 28.25
CA ASP A 127 -6.87 -5.66 29.63
C ASP A 127 -6.94 -6.82 30.63
N ASP A 128 -6.60 -6.57 31.90
CA ASP A 128 -6.58 -7.58 32.96
C ASP A 128 -7.88 -8.42 33.02
N GLY A 129 -7.74 -9.73 32.77
CA GLY A 129 -8.85 -10.69 32.77
C GLY A 129 -9.49 -10.95 31.40
N ASN A 130 -9.03 -10.30 30.34
CA ASN A 130 -9.44 -10.54 28.95
C ASN A 130 -8.27 -10.27 27.98
N LEU A 131 -7.36 -11.25 27.88
CA LEU A 131 -6.11 -11.16 27.13
C LEU A 131 -6.23 -11.92 25.81
N ASN A 132 -5.84 -11.28 24.71
CA ASN A 132 -5.82 -11.87 23.38
C ASN A 132 -4.39 -12.06 22.90
N TYR A 133 -4.16 -13.15 22.17
CA TYR A 133 -2.85 -13.51 21.64
C TYR A 133 -3.01 -14.01 20.20
N GLY A 134 -2.23 -13.48 19.27
CA GLY A 134 -1.95 -14.18 18.01
C GLY A 134 -0.82 -15.18 18.27
N VAL A 135 -1.09 -16.46 18.04
CA VAL A 135 -0.19 -17.56 18.38
C VAL A 135 0.07 -18.43 17.16
N GLN A 136 1.32 -18.80 16.95
CA GLN A 136 1.69 -19.86 16.02
C GLN A 136 2.00 -21.14 16.79
N PHE A 137 1.59 -22.28 16.24
CA PHE A 137 1.95 -23.61 16.69
C PHE A 137 2.77 -24.32 15.62
N GLY A 138 3.98 -24.74 15.96
CA GLY A 138 4.82 -25.63 15.17
C GLY A 138 4.77 -27.05 15.73
N ILE A 139 4.27 -28.00 14.94
CA ILE A 139 4.19 -29.41 15.30
C ILE A 139 5.31 -30.14 14.56
N THR A 140 6.36 -30.52 15.28
CA THR A 140 7.54 -31.21 14.74
C THR A 140 7.46 -32.71 15.05
N ASN A 141 7.61 -33.55 14.02
CA ASN A 141 7.67 -35.00 14.17
C ASN A 141 9.14 -35.48 14.24
N ASN A 142 9.75 -35.55 15.43
CA ASN A 142 11.07 -36.17 15.61
C ASN A 142 10.99 -37.68 15.88
N THR A 143 9.94 -38.35 15.42
CA THR A 143 9.85 -39.82 15.45
C THR A 143 10.40 -40.42 14.15
N ASN A 144 10.60 -41.74 14.12
CA ASN A 144 11.10 -42.46 12.94
C ASN A 144 9.99 -42.85 11.93
N SER A 145 8.76 -42.40 12.13
CA SER A 145 7.61 -42.73 11.28
C SER A 145 6.82 -41.49 10.89
N GLY A 146 6.38 -41.40 9.64
CA GLY A 146 5.48 -40.33 9.19
C GLY A 146 4.13 -40.39 9.89
N ILE A 147 3.53 -39.22 10.11
CA ILE A 147 2.18 -39.06 10.64
C ILE A 147 1.30 -38.70 9.45
N SER A 148 0.15 -39.37 9.29
CA SER A 148 -0.81 -39.09 8.21
C SER A 148 -2.20 -38.91 8.80
N GLY A 149 -2.75 -37.72 8.59
CA GLY A 149 -3.86 -37.18 9.38
C GLY A 149 -3.42 -36.88 10.81
N TRP A 150 -3.76 -35.71 11.32
CA TRP A 150 -3.44 -35.38 12.70
C TRP A 150 -4.54 -34.57 13.39
N GLU A 151 -4.69 -34.86 14.67
CA GLU A 151 -5.50 -34.13 15.64
C GLU A 151 -4.57 -33.66 16.77
N LEU A 152 -4.42 -32.34 16.91
CA LEU A 152 -3.72 -31.70 18.01
C LEU A 152 -4.73 -31.28 19.08
N VAL A 153 -4.50 -31.71 20.31
CA VAL A 153 -5.29 -31.30 21.48
C VAL A 153 -4.38 -30.51 22.42
N VAL A 154 -4.73 -29.25 22.71
CA VAL A 154 -3.94 -28.34 23.53
C VAL A 154 -4.78 -27.86 24.73
N GLU A 155 -4.25 -28.01 25.94
CA GLU A 155 -4.87 -27.49 27.16
C GLU A 155 -4.22 -26.15 27.55
N ILE A 156 -5.03 -25.09 27.58
CA ILE A 156 -4.62 -23.71 27.79
C ILE A 156 -5.33 -23.16 29.02
N ASP A 157 -4.55 -22.65 29.98
CA ASP A 157 -5.09 -22.04 31.20
C ASP A 157 -5.96 -20.83 30.87
N GLY A 158 -7.21 -20.84 31.37
CA GLY A 158 -8.09 -19.67 31.30
C GLY A 158 -8.70 -19.38 29.94
N LEU A 159 -8.61 -20.31 28.97
CA LEU A 159 -9.13 -20.13 27.61
C LEU A 159 -10.62 -19.80 27.58
N LYS A 160 -10.96 -18.79 26.78
CA LYS A 160 -12.31 -18.28 26.55
C LYS A 160 -12.71 -18.32 25.08
N GLY A 161 -11.75 -18.15 24.17
CA GLY A 161 -11.98 -18.18 22.72
C GLY A 161 -10.78 -18.70 21.96
N CYS A 162 -11.03 -19.40 20.85
CA CYS A 162 -10.02 -19.84 19.90
C CYS A 162 -10.60 -19.82 18.49
N GLU A 163 -9.91 -19.11 17.60
CA GLU A 163 -10.19 -19.08 16.16
C GLU A 163 -8.85 -19.19 15.43
N GLY A 164 -8.74 -20.07 14.44
CA GLY A 164 -7.45 -20.34 13.80
C GLY A 164 -7.56 -20.71 12.33
N TRP A 165 -6.39 -20.79 11.70
CA TRP A 165 -6.20 -21.10 10.30
C TRP A 165 -5.21 -22.25 10.12
N ASN A 166 -5.15 -22.81 8.91
CA ASN A 166 -4.36 -24.00 8.56
C ASN A 166 -4.75 -25.27 9.35
N GLY A 167 -5.98 -25.30 9.87
CA GLY A 167 -6.58 -26.44 10.54
C GLY A 167 -8.05 -26.14 10.84
N THR A 168 -8.80 -27.16 11.25
CA THR A 168 -10.16 -26.98 11.76
C THR A 168 -10.12 -26.94 13.28
N TYR A 169 -10.51 -25.81 13.86
CA TYR A 169 -10.43 -25.55 15.29
C TYR A 169 -11.78 -25.80 15.98
N SER A 170 -11.72 -26.39 17.17
CA SER A 170 -12.86 -26.49 18.07
C SER A 170 -12.40 -26.31 19.52
N GLN A 171 -13.26 -25.73 20.36
CA GLN A 171 -12.94 -25.47 21.75
C GLN A 171 -13.96 -26.14 22.67
N ASN A 172 -13.47 -26.74 23.76
CA ASN A 172 -14.29 -27.20 24.87
C ASN A 172 -13.63 -26.80 26.20
N GLY A 173 -14.18 -25.78 26.86
CA GLY A 173 -13.59 -25.21 28.07
C GLY A 173 -12.17 -24.70 27.81
N ASN A 174 -11.21 -25.23 28.57
CA ASN A 174 -9.79 -24.90 28.49
C ASN A 174 -9.02 -25.66 27.40
N THR A 175 -9.71 -26.45 26.56
CA THR A 175 -9.08 -27.31 25.57
C THR A 175 -9.41 -26.86 24.16
N VAL A 176 -8.37 -26.72 23.33
CA VAL A 176 -8.47 -26.56 21.87
C VAL A 176 -8.18 -27.89 21.20
N THR A 177 -9.03 -28.31 20.28
CA THR A 177 -8.76 -29.42 19.37
C THR A 177 -8.65 -28.88 17.95
N VAL A 178 -7.54 -29.20 17.28
CA VAL A 178 -7.27 -28.82 15.89
C VAL A 178 -7.07 -30.08 15.06
N THR A 179 -7.82 -30.23 13.97
CA THR A 179 -7.54 -31.26 12.96
C THR A 179 -6.88 -30.67 11.73
N ASN A 180 -6.05 -31.45 11.05
CA ASN A 180 -5.33 -31.03 9.86
C ASN A 180 -6.27 -30.51 8.76
N ALA A 181 -5.79 -29.52 8.01
CA ALA A 181 -6.36 -29.16 6.72
C ALA A 181 -6.01 -30.24 5.68
N GLU A 182 -6.72 -30.26 4.54
CA GLU A 182 -6.51 -31.29 3.50
C GLU A 182 -5.06 -31.38 3.02
N TYR A 183 -4.34 -30.25 3.00
CA TYR A 183 -3.00 -30.15 2.44
C TYR A 183 -1.85 -30.38 3.44
N ASN A 184 -2.13 -30.44 4.75
CA ASN A 184 -1.08 -30.54 5.78
C ASN A 184 -1.22 -31.76 6.68
N GLY A 185 -2.01 -32.76 6.27
CA GLY A 185 -2.23 -33.98 7.05
C GLY A 185 -1.00 -34.86 7.22
N ASP A 186 0.00 -34.76 6.34
CA ASP A 186 1.21 -35.57 6.40
C ASP A 186 2.38 -34.82 7.05
N ILE A 187 2.94 -35.36 8.14
CA ILE A 187 4.14 -34.84 8.82
C ILE A 187 5.22 -35.93 8.81
N GLN A 188 6.20 -35.81 7.92
CA GLN A 188 7.30 -36.78 7.81
C GLN A 188 8.29 -36.67 9.00
N PRO A 189 9.08 -37.72 9.29
CA PRO A 189 10.19 -37.64 10.26
C PRO A 189 11.08 -36.41 10.04
N GLY A 190 11.35 -35.66 11.09
CA GLY A 190 12.12 -34.41 11.10
C GLY A 190 11.39 -33.18 10.55
N SER A 191 10.14 -33.30 10.10
CA SER A 191 9.37 -32.20 9.51
C SER A 191 8.50 -31.48 10.54
N THR A 192 8.21 -30.21 10.25
CA THR A 192 7.33 -29.35 11.07
C THR A 192 6.16 -28.84 10.24
N VAL A 193 4.92 -29.02 10.73
CA VAL A 193 3.75 -28.29 10.22
C VAL A 193 3.48 -27.08 11.12
N VAL A 194 3.14 -25.94 10.52
CA VAL A 194 2.81 -24.70 11.25
C VAL A 194 1.35 -24.33 11.03
N ILE A 195 0.66 -24.06 12.12
CA ILE A 195 -0.72 -23.58 12.16
C ILE A 195 -0.79 -22.34 13.05
N GLY A 196 -1.82 -21.52 12.89
CA GLY A 196 -1.93 -20.27 13.66
C GLY A 196 -3.34 -20.06 14.21
N CYS A 197 -3.43 -19.36 15.33
CA CYS A 197 -4.72 -19.02 15.92
C CYS A 197 -4.65 -17.73 16.76
N ASN A 198 -5.80 -17.08 16.85
CA ASN A 198 -6.09 -16.10 17.87
C ASN A 198 -6.67 -16.82 19.09
N LEU A 199 -6.04 -16.62 20.24
CA LEU A 199 -6.49 -17.14 21.54
C LEU A 199 -6.97 -15.99 22.41
N ASN A 200 -8.07 -16.21 23.11
CA ASN A 200 -8.56 -15.32 24.17
C ASN A 200 -8.52 -16.06 25.50
N THR A 201 -7.91 -15.48 26.54
CA THR A 201 -7.74 -16.08 27.87
C THR A 201 -8.05 -15.08 28.98
N ASP A 202 -8.51 -15.56 30.15
CA ASP A 202 -8.69 -14.74 31.35
C ASP A 202 -7.43 -14.62 32.23
N LYS A 203 -6.33 -15.23 31.80
CA LYS A 203 -5.02 -15.28 32.46
C LYS A 203 -3.91 -15.19 31.42
N GLU A 204 -2.69 -14.90 31.87
CA GLU A 204 -1.51 -14.97 31.00
C GLU A 204 -1.42 -16.32 30.28
N LEU A 205 -1.10 -16.30 28.98
CA LEU A 205 -1.11 -17.49 28.14
C LEU A 205 -0.16 -18.56 28.70
N LYS A 206 -0.74 -19.71 29.08
CA LYS A 206 0.02 -20.86 29.54
C LYS A 206 -0.56 -22.15 28.98
N ILE A 207 0.27 -22.87 28.24
CA ILE A 207 -0.05 -24.20 27.71
C ILE A 207 0.37 -25.23 28.75
N ASN A 208 -0.60 -25.94 29.33
CA ASN A 208 -0.33 -26.97 30.33
C ASN A 208 0.09 -28.30 29.70
N ARG A 209 -0.49 -28.62 28.55
CA ARG A 209 -0.37 -29.94 27.93
C ARG A 209 -0.73 -29.88 26.46
N ALA A 210 -0.09 -30.73 25.66
CA ALA A 210 -0.50 -30.97 24.30
C ALA A 210 -0.38 -32.45 23.92
N GLU A 211 -1.26 -32.92 23.06
CA GLU A 211 -1.25 -34.25 22.46
C GLU A 211 -1.44 -34.17 20.95
N LEU A 212 -0.66 -34.92 20.18
CA LEU A 212 -0.91 -35.15 18.75
C LEU A 212 -1.30 -36.61 18.55
N ASN A 213 -2.48 -36.87 17.99
CA ASN A 213 -3.00 -38.24 17.81
C ASN A 213 -2.90 -39.08 19.10
N LYS A 214 -3.24 -38.48 20.25
CA LYS A 214 -3.15 -39.08 21.61
C LYS A 214 -1.73 -39.38 22.11
N THR A 215 -0.70 -38.94 21.39
CA THR A 215 0.70 -39.01 21.81
C THR A 215 1.08 -37.69 22.49
N GLN A 216 1.65 -37.75 23.70
CA GLN A 216 2.07 -36.53 24.40
C GLN A 216 3.13 -35.77 23.60
N CYS A 217 2.93 -34.47 23.44
CA CYS A 217 3.92 -33.58 22.86
C CYS A 217 4.83 -33.00 23.95
N VAL A 218 6.09 -32.75 23.60
CA VAL A 218 6.95 -31.84 24.36
C VAL A 218 6.58 -30.42 23.99
N VAL A 219 6.09 -29.62 24.94
CA VAL A 219 5.65 -28.24 24.70
C VAL A 219 6.79 -27.26 24.94
N LYS A 220 7.05 -26.36 23.99
CA LYS A 220 8.12 -25.35 24.07
C LYS A 220 7.63 -23.96 23.66
N ALA A 221 7.92 -22.95 24.47
CA ALA A 221 7.77 -21.56 24.07
C ALA A 221 9.00 -21.11 23.26
N GLY A 222 8.79 -20.30 22.22
CA GLY A 222 9.84 -19.69 21.42
C GLY A 222 9.48 -19.66 19.94
N ASN A 223 10.24 -18.91 19.13
CA ASN A 223 9.97 -18.70 17.70
C ASN A 223 9.65 -20.03 16.99
N VAL A 224 8.50 -20.08 16.34
CA VAL A 224 8.10 -21.21 15.51
C VAL A 224 8.82 -21.10 14.18
N ASN A 225 9.96 -21.80 14.08
CA ASN A 225 10.70 -21.91 12.84
C ASN A 225 10.13 -23.06 12.01
N GLN A 226 9.78 -22.80 10.76
CA GLN A 226 9.49 -23.86 9.80
C GLN A 226 10.80 -24.56 9.43
N ASN A 227 11.24 -25.51 10.25
CA ASN A 227 12.36 -26.38 9.93
C ASN A 227 11.88 -27.44 8.94
N ASN A 228 11.84 -27.09 7.66
CA ASN A 228 12.03 -28.11 6.62
C ASN A 228 13.50 -28.50 6.63
N GLN A 229 13.90 -29.33 7.60
CA GLN A 229 15.10 -30.13 7.45
C GLN A 229 14.84 -31.18 6.37
N ASN A 230 14.90 -30.78 5.11
CA ASN A 230 15.37 -31.69 4.08
C ASN A 230 16.85 -31.92 4.36
N ASN A 231 17.10 -32.88 5.25
CA ASN A 231 18.42 -33.39 5.50
C ASN A 231 18.94 -33.91 4.15
N GLN A 232 19.95 -33.24 3.62
CA GLN A 232 20.76 -33.73 2.53
C GLN A 232 21.32 -35.10 2.94
N ASN A 233 20.61 -36.15 2.59
CA ASN A 233 21.17 -37.48 2.52
C ASN A 233 20.69 -38.10 1.22
N ALA A 234 21.67 -38.31 0.35
CA ALA A 234 21.55 -38.89 -0.96
C ALA A 234 20.62 -40.12 -0.95
N ASN A 235 19.44 -39.96 -1.51
CA ASN A 235 18.79 -41.01 -2.27
C ASN A 235 18.01 -40.35 -3.41
N GLY A 236 18.49 -40.62 -4.63
CA GLY A 236 18.01 -39.97 -5.84
C GLY A 236 16.51 -40.15 -6.05
N ASN A 237 15.81 -39.02 -6.04
CA ASN A 237 14.76 -38.73 -7.00
C ASN A 237 14.85 -37.23 -7.28
N GLY A 238 15.40 -36.90 -8.44
CA GLY A 238 15.75 -35.53 -8.82
C GLY A 238 14.52 -34.66 -9.07
N THR A 239 14.33 -33.65 -8.23
CA THR A 239 13.89 -32.33 -8.68
C THR A 239 15.16 -31.50 -8.80
N SER A 240 15.58 -31.19 -10.04
CA SER A 240 16.76 -30.33 -10.24
C SER A 240 16.49 -28.97 -9.59
N GLU A 241 17.43 -28.46 -8.79
CA GLU A 241 17.43 -27.04 -8.43
C GLU A 241 17.31 -26.21 -9.71
N ALA A 242 16.39 -25.25 -9.72
CA ALA A 242 16.16 -24.43 -10.90
C ALA A 242 17.40 -23.57 -11.17
N ASP A 243 17.78 -23.45 -12.44
CA ASP A 243 18.84 -22.55 -12.86
C ASP A 243 18.32 -21.10 -12.78
N VAL A 244 18.59 -20.45 -11.64
CA VAL A 244 18.11 -19.09 -11.36
C VAL A 244 18.67 -18.09 -12.36
N ASP A 245 19.93 -18.25 -12.79
CA ASP A 245 20.54 -17.35 -13.77
C ASP A 245 19.82 -17.46 -15.12
N ALA A 246 19.43 -18.67 -15.52
CA ALA A 246 18.60 -18.87 -16.72
C ALA A 246 17.17 -18.33 -16.54
N LEU A 247 16.58 -18.43 -15.35
CA LEU A 247 15.26 -17.87 -15.06
C LEU A 247 15.23 -16.34 -15.05
N LEU A 248 16.36 -15.69 -14.71
CA LEU A 248 16.52 -14.24 -14.70
C LEU A 248 17.07 -13.69 -16.02
N GLU A 249 17.43 -14.56 -16.98
CA GLU A 249 17.80 -14.13 -18.34
C GLU A 249 16.62 -13.38 -18.97
N ARG A 250 16.87 -12.13 -19.37
CA ARG A 250 15.86 -11.25 -19.98
C ARG A 250 15.34 -11.81 -21.30
N SER A 251 14.15 -11.37 -21.69
CA SER A 251 13.52 -11.78 -22.94
C SER A 251 14.41 -11.43 -24.14
N LYS A 252 14.59 -12.39 -25.05
CA LYS A 252 15.30 -12.18 -26.32
C LYS A 252 14.46 -11.43 -27.34
N ASP A 253 13.15 -11.36 -27.10
CA ASP A 253 12.19 -10.68 -27.96
C ASP A 253 12.03 -9.19 -27.60
N GLY A 254 12.46 -8.80 -26.38
CA GLY A 254 12.48 -7.41 -25.93
C GLY A 254 13.65 -6.63 -26.55
N GLU A 255 13.43 -5.34 -26.76
CA GLU A 255 14.51 -4.38 -27.09
C GLU A 255 14.74 -3.48 -25.87
N GLN A 256 15.98 -3.00 -25.69
CA GLN A 256 16.35 -2.25 -24.50
C GLN A 256 16.70 -0.82 -24.80
N GLY A 257 16.10 0.06 -24.02
CA GLY A 257 16.24 1.49 -24.09
C GLY A 257 15.38 2.16 -25.16
N ASP A 258 14.44 1.44 -25.78
CA ASP A 258 13.50 2.01 -26.74
C ASP A 258 12.17 2.44 -26.11
N ASP A 259 11.89 2.05 -24.87
CA ASP A 259 10.63 2.34 -24.17
C ASP A 259 10.69 3.51 -23.18
N TRP A 260 11.79 4.26 -23.16
CA TRP A 260 11.90 5.44 -22.29
C TRP A 260 10.92 6.54 -22.68
N LEU A 261 10.30 7.15 -21.66
CA LEU A 261 9.30 8.20 -21.81
C LEU A 261 9.84 9.58 -21.41
N HIS A 262 9.17 10.64 -21.84
CA HIS A 262 9.42 12.00 -21.41
C HIS A 262 8.13 12.81 -21.39
N THR A 263 8.17 14.02 -20.84
CA THR A 263 7.01 14.90 -20.72
C THR A 263 7.17 16.15 -21.60
N ASP A 264 6.05 16.60 -22.16
CA ASP A 264 5.93 17.87 -22.88
C ASP A 264 4.57 18.49 -22.56
N GLY A 265 4.59 19.63 -21.85
CA GLY A 265 3.37 20.21 -21.28
C GLY A 265 2.66 19.23 -20.35
N ASN A 266 1.37 19.00 -20.56
CA ASN A 266 0.57 18.03 -19.81
C ASN A 266 0.58 16.60 -20.38
N LYS A 267 1.49 16.28 -21.32
CA LYS A 267 1.55 14.99 -22.01
C LYS A 267 2.77 14.17 -21.60
N ILE A 268 2.60 12.86 -21.63
CA ILE A 268 3.71 11.90 -21.60
C ILE A 268 3.89 11.35 -23.02
N LEU A 269 5.11 11.35 -23.52
CA LEU A 269 5.49 10.98 -24.88
C LEU A 269 6.55 9.88 -24.88
N ASP A 270 6.48 8.99 -25.87
CA ASP A 270 7.55 8.05 -26.19
C ASP A 270 8.74 8.75 -26.87
N LYS A 271 9.81 7.99 -27.18
CA LYS A 271 11.00 8.51 -27.87
C LYS A 271 10.72 9.07 -29.28
N ASP A 272 9.62 8.68 -29.92
CA ASP A 272 9.24 9.08 -31.28
C ASP A 272 8.23 10.25 -31.25
N GLY A 273 7.86 10.74 -30.06
CA GLY A 273 6.93 11.86 -29.86
C GLY A 273 5.46 11.46 -29.84
N LYS A 274 5.14 10.16 -29.77
CA LYS A 274 3.77 9.67 -29.64
C LYS A 274 3.28 9.85 -28.21
N GLN A 275 2.10 10.44 -28.05
CA GLN A 275 1.47 10.56 -26.74
C GLN A 275 1.00 9.18 -26.26
N VAL A 276 1.37 8.84 -25.04
CA VAL A 276 1.02 7.58 -24.38
C VAL A 276 -0.03 7.77 -23.30
N TRP A 277 -0.74 6.70 -22.97
CA TRP A 277 -1.65 6.63 -21.83
C TRP A 277 -1.22 5.53 -20.87
N LEU A 278 -0.76 5.90 -19.68
CA LEU A 278 -0.42 4.95 -18.62
C LEU A 278 -1.72 4.59 -17.89
N THR A 279 -2.18 3.36 -18.09
CA THR A 279 -3.41 2.82 -17.50
C THR A 279 -3.06 1.55 -16.74
N GLY A 280 -2.78 1.71 -15.44
CA GLY A 280 -2.15 0.68 -14.63
C GLY A 280 -2.95 0.24 -13.42
N VAL A 281 -2.31 -0.61 -12.61
CA VAL A 281 -2.84 -1.16 -11.37
C VAL A 281 -1.76 -1.16 -10.29
N ASN A 282 -2.16 -0.98 -9.04
CA ASN A 282 -1.29 -1.16 -7.88
C ASN A 282 -1.23 -2.64 -7.46
N TRP A 283 -0.03 -3.19 -7.25
CA TRP A 283 0.14 -4.50 -6.61
C TRP A 283 1.10 -4.40 -5.43
N PHE A 284 0.54 -4.30 -4.23
CA PHE A 284 1.33 -4.10 -3.01
C PHE A 284 1.82 -5.42 -2.40
N GLY A 285 2.78 -5.32 -1.47
CA GLY A 285 3.31 -6.44 -0.69
C GLY A 285 4.75 -6.23 -0.26
N TYR A 286 5.60 -5.69 -1.15
CA TYR A 286 7.03 -5.43 -0.86
C TYR A 286 7.25 -4.37 0.22
N ASN A 287 6.28 -3.49 0.47
CA ASN A 287 6.27 -2.55 1.59
C ASN A 287 5.88 -3.21 2.93
N THR A 288 5.31 -4.42 2.88
CA THR A 288 4.79 -5.15 4.05
C THR A 288 5.77 -6.23 4.53
N GLY A 289 5.44 -6.90 5.63
CA GLY A 289 6.24 -8.02 6.16
C GLY A 289 6.30 -9.27 5.29
N THR A 290 5.60 -9.33 4.16
CA THR A 290 5.66 -10.47 3.22
C THR A 290 6.93 -10.46 2.36
N ASN A 291 7.61 -9.31 2.22
CA ASN A 291 8.85 -9.13 1.46
C ASN A 291 8.75 -9.58 -0.02
N THR A 292 7.53 -9.69 -0.55
CA THR A 292 7.17 -10.00 -1.93
C THR A 292 5.73 -9.52 -2.17
N PHE A 293 5.19 -9.72 -3.36
CA PHE A 293 3.78 -9.41 -3.64
C PHE A 293 2.82 -10.18 -2.72
N ASP A 294 1.85 -9.46 -2.17
CA ASP A 294 0.76 -10.07 -1.42
C ASP A 294 -0.14 -10.89 -2.35
N GLY A 295 -0.65 -12.01 -1.84
CA GLY A 295 -1.47 -12.96 -2.58
C GLY A 295 -0.75 -14.22 -3.06
N LEU A 296 0.59 -14.22 -3.10
CA LEU A 296 1.37 -15.37 -3.59
C LEU A 296 1.30 -16.62 -2.67
N TRP A 297 0.68 -16.51 -1.50
CA TRP A 297 0.30 -17.67 -0.68
C TRP A 297 -0.89 -18.45 -1.27
N ASN A 298 -1.70 -17.83 -2.13
CA ASN A 298 -2.88 -18.41 -2.77
C ASN A 298 -2.85 -18.36 -4.32
N SER A 299 -1.85 -17.70 -4.91
CA SER A 299 -1.74 -17.50 -6.36
C SER A 299 -0.32 -17.74 -6.87
N GLU A 300 -0.14 -17.77 -8.19
CA GLU A 300 1.17 -17.89 -8.84
C GLU A 300 1.61 -16.55 -9.43
N LEU A 301 2.89 -16.18 -9.25
CA LEU A 301 3.44 -14.92 -9.73
C LEU A 301 3.33 -14.80 -11.25
N LYS A 302 3.77 -15.85 -11.96
CA LYS A 302 3.79 -15.87 -13.43
C LYS A 302 2.40 -15.70 -14.05
N SER A 303 1.41 -16.45 -13.55
CA SER A 303 0.04 -16.37 -14.08
C SER A 303 -0.65 -15.06 -13.68
N SER A 304 -0.35 -14.51 -12.50
CA SER A 304 -0.86 -13.21 -12.06
C SER A 304 -0.37 -12.07 -12.95
N VAL A 305 0.94 -11.98 -13.23
CA VAL A 305 1.50 -10.95 -14.13
C VAL A 305 0.89 -11.05 -15.52
N LYS A 306 0.79 -12.28 -16.05
CA LYS A 306 0.15 -12.52 -17.34
C LYS A 306 -1.32 -12.10 -17.33
N ALA A 307 -2.06 -12.44 -16.28
CA ALA A 307 -3.47 -12.09 -16.16
C ALA A 307 -3.65 -10.56 -16.13
N ILE A 308 -2.82 -9.82 -15.39
CA ILE A 308 -2.83 -8.35 -15.39
C ILE A 308 -2.64 -7.80 -16.81
N ALA A 309 -1.70 -8.37 -17.58
CA ALA A 309 -1.46 -7.96 -18.97
C ALA A 309 -2.65 -8.28 -19.88
N ASP A 310 -3.20 -9.49 -19.78
CA ASP A 310 -4.34 -9.95 -20.58
C ASP A 310 -5.62 -9.14 -20.31
N HIS A 311 -5.70 -8.52 -19.12
CA HIS A 311 -6.76 -7.59 -18.71
C HIS A 311 -6.48 -6.13 -19.11
N GLY A 312 -5.37 -5.86 -19.78
CA GLY A 312 -5.11 -4.58 -20.43
C GLY A 312 -4.43 -3.51 -19.58
N PHE A 313 -3.90 -3.88 -18.40
CA PHE A 313 -3.10 -2.96 -17.59
C PHE A 313 -1.67 -2.90 -18.14
N ASN A 314 -1.23 -1.74 -18.61
CA ASN A 314 0.09 -1.56 -19.22
C ASN A 314 1.18 -1.11 -18.22
N LEU A 315 0.79 -0.85 -16.98
CA LEU A 315 1.67 -0.41 -15.89
C LEU A 315 1.30 -1.12 -14.59
N ILE A 316 2.30 -1.59 -13.84
CA ILE A 316 2.15 -2.00 -12.44
C ILE A 316 2.90 -1.00 -11.54
N ARG A 317 2.18 -0.30 -10.67
CA ARG A 317 2.77 0.46 -9.55
C ARG A 317 3.05 -0.53 -8.41
N VAL A 318 4.29 -0.57 -7.94
CA VAL A 318 4.77 -1.57 -6.95
C VAL A 318 5.15 -0.86 -5.66
N PRO A 319 4.26 -0.83 -4.65
CA PRO A 319 4.58 -0.41 -3.29
C PRO A 319 5.73 -1.19 -2.64
N MET A 320 6.80 -0.50 -2.25
CA MET A 320 8.00 -1.04 -1.60
C MET A 320 8.42 -0.17 -0.40
N SER A 321 9.17 -0.74 0.54
CA SER A 321 9.78 0.07 1.61
C SER A 321 11.23 0.46 1.29
N ALA A 322 11.66 1.63 1.76
CA ALA A 322 13.07 2.03 1.66
C ALA A 322 13.98 1.06 2.45
N GLU A 323 13.51 0.55 3.59
CA GLU A 323 14.21 -0.45 4.39
C GLU A 323 14.51 -1.75 3.61
N LEU A 324 13.52 -2.28 2.88
CA LEU A 324 13.71 -3.51 2.11
C LEU A 324 14.75 -3.31 1.01
N ILE A 325 14.66 -2.19 0.28
CA ILE A 325 15.60 -1.86 -0.77
C ILE A 325 17.02 -1.69 -0.21
N ASN A 326 17.17 -1.04 0.94
CA ASN A 326 18.47 -0.89 1.60
C ASN A 326 19.02 -2.25 2.09
N SER A 327 18.17 -3.14 2.58
CA SER A 327 18.56 -4.52 2.92
C SER A 327 19.12 -5.24 1.70
N TRP A 328 18.42 -5.18 0.56
CA TRP A 328 18.90 -5.75 -0.71
C TRP A 328 20.23 -5.15 -1.16
N ALA A 329 20.39 -3.82 -1.04
CA ALA A 329 21.63 -3.13 -1.34
C ALA A 329 22.81 -3.59 -0.46
N ALA A 330 22.53 -3.98 0.78
CA ALA A 330 23.49 -4.56 1.72
C ALA A 330 23.76 -6.06 1.50
N GLY A 331 23.05 -6.71 0.56
CA GLY A 331 23.14 -8.15 0.34
C GLY A 331 22.33 -8.98 1.35
N GLU A 332 21.40 -8.35 2.05
CA GLU A 332 20.47 -8.99 2.97
C GLU A 332 19.12 -9.19 2.27
N TYR A 333 18.64 -10.43 2.25
CA TYR A 333 17.43 -10.79 1.51
C TYR A 333 16.39 -11.37 2.48
N PRO A 334 15.50 -10.53 3.04
CA PRO A 334 14.40 -10.99 3.89
C PRO A 334 13.58 -12.08 3.20
N LYS A 335 13.10 -13.06 3.97
CA LYS A 335 12.35 -14.20 3.43
C LYS A 335 11.04 -13.73 2.82
N ALA A 336 10.84 -14.03 1.54
CA ALA A 336 9.58 -13.80 0.83
C ALA A 336 8.51 -14.80 1.30
N ASN A 337 7.28 -14.32 1.48
CA ASN A 337 6.13 -15.13 1.84
C ASN A 337 5.30 -15.49 0.60
N TYR A 338 5.35 -16.76 0.21
CA TYR A 338 4.58 -17.30 -0.92
C TYR A 338 4.34 -18.81 -0.69
N ASN A 339 3.48 -19.41 -1.52
CA ASN A 339 3.26 -20.84 -1.52
C ASN A 339 4.26 -21.56 -2.43
N ASN A 340 5.21 -22.26 -1.80
CA ASN A 340 6.29 -22.99 -2.46
C ASN A 340 5.83 -24.11 -3.40
N ALA A 341 4.62 -24.63 -3.23
CA ALA A 341 4.07 -25.68 -4.09
C ALA A 341 3.45 -25.13 -5.38
N TYR A 342 2.92 -23.91 -5.34
CA TYR A 342 2.37 -23.21 -6.51
C TYR A 342 3.45 -22.45 -7.27
N ASN A 343 4.43 -21.88 -6.56
CA ASN A 343 5.49 -21.06 -7.13
C ASN A 343 6.84 -21.78 -7.07
N THR A 344 6.92 -22.96 -7.70
CA THR A 344 8.07 -23.87 -7.52
C THR A 344 9.41 -23.26 -7.96
N GLU A 345 9.39 -22.37 -8.95
CA GLU A 345 10.57 -21.65 -9.44
C GLU A 345 11.14 -20.67 -8.41
N LEU A 346 10.30 -20.11 -7.54
CA LEU A 346 10.73 -19.12 -6.55
C LEU A 346 11.49 -19.77 -5.39
N ASN A 347 11.38 -21.10 -5.21
CA ASN A 347 12.05 -21.85 -4.14
C ASN A 347 13.58 -21.75 -4.19
N SER A 348 14.14 -21.45 -5.36
CA SER A 348 15.57 -21.26 -5.57
C SER A 348 16.00 -19.79 -5.53
N MET A 349 15.06 -18.85 -5.33
CA MET A 349 15.28 -17.41 -5.39
C MET A 349 15.21 -16.74 -4.01
N ASN A 350 16.04 -15.72 -3.80
CA ASN A 350 15.87 -14.77 -2.71
C ASN A 350 14.86 -13.65 -3.08
N SER A 351 14.44 -12.81 -2.12
CA SER A 351 13.40 -11.79 -2.36
C SER A 351 13.73 -10.77 -3.46
N LEU A 352 15.01 -10.41 -3.63
CA LEU A 352 15.45 -9.56 -4.73
C LEU A 352 15.36 -10.28 -6.08
N GLN A 353 15.78 -11.55 -6.13
CA GLN A 353 15.69 -12.37 -7.34
C GLN A 353 14.22 -12.61 -7.75
N ILE A 354 13.30 -12.71 -6.79
CA ILE A 354 11.86 -12.77 -7.08
C ILE A 354 11.39 -11.46 -7.74
N PHE A 355 11.88 -10.30 -7.29
CA PHE A 355 11.57 -9.02 -7.93
C PHE A 355 12.19 -8.94 -9.34
N ASP A 356 13.44 -9.38 -9.52
CA ASP A 356 14.09 -9.45 -10.84
C ASP A 356 13.32 -10.38 -11.79
N TYR A 357 12.82 -11.51 -11.30
CA TYR A 357 11.98 -12.43 -12.06
C TYR A 357 10.63 -11.80 -12.42
N PHE A 358 10.01 -11.05 -11.51
CA PHE A 358 8.82 -10.25 -11.81
C PHE A 358 9.08 -9.23 -12.93
N LEU A 359 10.20 -8.51 -12.92
CA LEU A 359 10.53 -7.57 -14.00
C LEU A 359 10.68 -8.28 -15.35
N LYS A 360 11.32 -9.46 -15.37
CA LYS A 360 11.37 -10.29 -16.58
C LYS A 360 9.98 -10.70 -17.05
N LEU A 361 9.10 -11.13 -16.14
CA LEU A 361 7.72 -11.49 -16.49
C LEU A 361 6.94 -10.29 -17.02
N ALA A 362 7.13 -9.10 -16.46
CA ALA A 362 6.51 -7.87 -16.96
C ALA A 362 6.99 -7.55 -18.39
N GLU A 363 8.31 -7.62 -18.65
CA GLU A 363 8.90 -7.47 -19.98
C GLU A 363 8.31 -8.47 -20.98
N GLU A 364 8.24 -9.76 -20.64
CA GLU A 364 7.68 -10.81 -21.50
C GLU A 364 6.19 -10.61 -21.84
N ASN A 365 5.48 -9.78 -21.06
CA ASN A 365 4.07 -9.49 -21.26
C ASN A 365 3.79 -8.04 -21.70
N GLY A 366 4.83 -7.26 -22.01
CA GLY A 366 4.69 -5.87 -22.47
C GLY A 366 4.18 -4.89 -21.39
N ILE A 367 4.32 -5.26 -20.12
CA ILE A 367 3.98 -4.43 -18.95
C ILE A 367 5.19 -3.58 -18.56
N LYS A 368 4.95 -2.32 -18.21
CA LYS A 368 5.94 -1.46 -17.54
C LYS A 368 5.70 -1.39 -16.04
N VAL A 369 6.71 -0.98 -15.31
CA VAL A 369 6.76 -1.02 -13.84
C VAL A 369 7.15 0.34 -13.28
N MET A 370 6.52 0.71 -12.17
CA MET A 370 6.82 1.91 -11.40
C MET A 370 6.96 1.54 -9.93
N PRO A 371 8.20 1.38 -9.42
CA PRO A 371 8.42 1.23 -7.99
C PRO A 371 7.98 2.49 -7.24
N ASP A 372 7.29 2.29 -6.13
CA ASP A 372 6.80 3.32 -5.23
C ASP A 372 7.44 3.13 -3.84
N ILE A 373 8.04 4.18 -3.28
CA ILE A 373 8.45 4.15 -1.87
C ILE A 373 7.21 4.37 -1.00
N HIS A 374 6.52 3.27 -0.73
CA HIS A 374 5.26 3.28 -0.02
C HIS A 374 5.42 3.53 1.49
N SER A 375 6.57 3.18 2.04
CA SER A 375 6.90 3.40 3.44
C SER A 375 8.41 3.49 3.66
N ALA A 376 8.83 4.17 4.72
CA ALA A 376 10.23 4.18 5.12
C ALA A 376 10.65 2.76 5.62
N GLU A 377 9.87 2.18 6.52
CA GLU A 377 10.10 0.86 7.11
C GLU A 377 9.22 -0.22 6.46
N THR A 378 9.70 -1.46 6.48
CA THR A 378 8.93 -2.63 6.03
C THR A 378 7.84 -2.95 7.07
N ASN A 379 6.62 -2.48 6.82
CA ASN A 379 5.50 -2.57 7.76
C ASN A 379 4.16 -2.45 7.00
N ALA A 380 3.22 -3.35 7.27
CA ALA A 380 1.88 -3.31 6.66
C ALA A 380 1.12 -2.00 6.94
N SER A 381 1.41 -1.33 8.06
CA SER A 381 0.86 -0.01 8.43
C SER A 381 1.86 1.13 8.20
N GLY A 382 2.98 0.88 7.51
CA GLY A 382 4.04 1.85 7.29
C GLY A 382 3.61 3.08 6.46
N HIS A 383 2.55 2.95 5.67
CA HIS A 383 1.97 4.05 4.89
C HIS A 383 1.40 5.18 5.78
N THR A 384 1.09 4.89 7.04
CA THR A 384 0.58 5.90 8.02
C THR A 384 1.67 6.82 8.58
N VAL A 385 2.93 6.66 8.12
CA VAL A 385 4.01 7.56 8.48
C VAL A 385 4.00 8.76 7.54
N ASN A 386 3.77 9.94 8.13
CA ASN A 386 3.71 11.24 7.45
C ASN A 386 4.87 11.50 6.48
N LEU A 387 6.09 11.15 6.89
CA LEU A 387 7.35 11.52 6.24
C LEU A 387 8.11 10.29 5.69
N TRP A 388 9.10 10.52 4.83
CA TRP A 388 9.95 9.50 4.20
C TRP A 388 11.06 8.96 5.12
N TYR A 389 11.03 9.28 6.41
CA TYR A 389 12.02 8.86 7.39
C TYR A 389 11.38 8.58 8.75
N THR A 390 12.09 7.80 9.55
CA THR A 390 11.77 7.46 10.94
C THR A 390 13.04 7.54 11.79
N ASP A 391 12.96 7.13 13.06
CA ASP A 391 14.15 6.95 13.90
C ASP A 391 15.06 5.79 13.43
N LYS A 392 14.52 4.86 12.62
CA LYS A 392 15.23 3.69 12.09
C LYS A 392 15.75 3.91 10.68
N VAL A 393 14.99 4.61 9.85
CA VAL A 393 15.33 4.90 8.44
C VAL A 393 15.53 6.40 8.30
N SER A 394 16.77 6.83 8.09
CA SER A 394 17.05 8.26 7.91
C SER A 394 16.65 8.75 6.52
N ALA A 395 16.50 10.08 6.34
CA ALA A 395 16.28 10.65 5.01
C ALA A 395 17.39 10.29 4.01
N GLU A 396 18.63 10.11 4.49
CA GLU A 396 19.74 9.67 3.64
C GLU A 396 19.60 8.19 3.23
N ASP A 397 19.08 7.32 4.11
CA ASP A 397 18.80 5.93 3.75
C ASP A 397 17.66 5.84 2.74
N TYR A 398 16.64 6.70 2.87
CA TYR A 398 15.60 6.88 1.86
C TYR A 398 16.20 7.26 0.48
N TYR A 399 17.09 8.26 0.43
CA TYR A 399 17.74 8.64 -0.84
C TYR A 399 18.61 7.51 -1.41
N LYS A 400 19.36 6.79 -0.58
CA LYS A 400 20.19 5.66 -1.03
C LYS A 400 19.37 4.52 -1.62
N ALA A 401 18.20 4.22 -1.06
CA ALA A 401 17.30 3.21 -1.60
C ALA A 401 16.90 3.55 -3.05
N LEU A 402 16.45 4.79 -3.27
CA LEU A 402 16.09 5.30 -4.60
C LEU A 402 17.29 5.31 -5.57
N GLU A 403 18.46 5.77 -5.14
CA GLU A 403 19.69 5.75 -5.95
C GLU A 403 20.12 4.34 -6.32
N TRP A 404 19.98 3.39 -5.40
CA TRP A 404 20.34 2.00 -5.64
C TRP A 404 19.42 1.35 -6.66
N MET A 405 18.10 1.55 -6.56
CA MET A 405 17.14 1.09 -7.56
C MET A 405 17.46 1.68 -8.93
N ALA A 406 17.66 3.01 -9.00
CA ALA A 406 17.95 3.71 -10.23
C ALA A 406 19.25 3.23 -10.90
N GLU A 407 20.32 3.01 -10.13
CA GLU A 407 21.60 2.50 -10.65
C GLU A 407 21.51 1.04 -11.08
N ARG A 408 20.88 0.17 -10.28
CA ARG A 408 20.76 -1.27 -10.56
C ARG A 408 19.99 -1.53 -11.84
N TYR A 409 18.90 -0.80 -12.07
CA TYR A 409 17.97 -1.03 -13.17
C TYR A 409 18.10 -0.03 -14.31
N LYS A 410 19.18 0.75 -14.39
CA LYS A 410 19.36 1.80 -15.41
C LYS A 410 19.31 1.32 -16.87
N ASP A 411 19.64 0.05 -17.09
CA ASP A 411 19.64 -0.60 -18.41
C ASP A 411 18.41 -1.52 -18.59
N ASN A 412 17.39 -1.39 -17.73
CA ASN A 412 16.12 -2.12 -17.80
C ASN A 412 14.95 -1.14 -17.93
N ASP A 413 14.50 -0.91 -19.16
CA ASP A 413 13.36 -0.04 -19.48
C ASP A 413 11.98 -0.69 -19.24
N THR A 414 11.93 -1.82 -18.55
CA THR A 414 10.70 -2.29 -17.90
C THR A 414 10.32 -1.34 -16.76
N ILE A 415 11.29 -0.82 -16.00
CA ILE A 415 11.06 0.23 -15.01
C ILE A 415 11.15 1.58 -15.72
N ILE A 416 10.02 2.27 -15.86
CA ILE A 416 9.94 3.54 -16.61
C ILE A 416 9.82 4.78 -15.71
N ALA A 417 9.53 4.57 -14.42
CA ALA A 417 9.25 5.64 -13.47
C ALA A 417 9.58 5.23 -12.04
N TYR A 418 9.83 6.22 -11.18
CA TYR A 418 9.84 6.05 -9.72
C TYR A 418 8.83 6.98 -9.08
N ASP A 419 8.00 6.42 -8.21
CA ASP A 419 7.14 7.17 -7.31
C ASP A 419 7.86 7.41 -5.99
N LEU A 420 8.11 8.68 -5.69
CA LEU A 420 9.16 9.06 -4.76
C LEU A 420 8.78 8.76 -3.31
N LYS A 421 7.52 8.95 -2.93
CA LYS A 421 7.00 8.62 -1.59
C LYS A 421 5.48 8.60 -1.67
N ASN A 422 4.89 7.49 -1.26
CA ASN A 422 3.46 7.38 -1.07
C ASN A 422 2.96 8.35 -0.01
N GLU A 423 2.01 9.20 -0.39
CA GLU A 423 1.16 10.00 0.48
C GLU A 423 1.93 10.79 1.55
N PRO A 424 2.76 11.80 1.22
CA PRO A 424 3.22 12.75 2.22
C PRO A 424 2.01 13.42 2.90
N HIS A 425 1.98 13.43 4.23
CA HIS A 425 0.81 13.92 4.98
C HIS A 425 1.17 14.48 6.35
N GLY A 426 0.15 14.84 7.14
CA GLY A 426 0.25 15.34 8.49
C GLY A 426 -0.63 16.56 8.74
N LYS A 427 -1.08 16.68 9.98
CA LYS A 427 -1.97 17.75 10.44
C LYS A 427 -1.18 18.96 10.94
N PRO A 428 -1.78 20.18 10.94
CA PRO A 428 -1.09 21.40 11.36
C PRO A 428 -0.50 21.32 12.79
N TYR A 429 -1.21 20.70 13.73
CA TYR A 429 -0.75 20.56 15.11
C TYR A 429 0.44 19.62 15.29
N GLU A 430 0.80 18.82 14.26
CA GLU A 430 1.94 17.90 14.27
C GLU A 430 3.27 18.61 13.91
N ALA A 431 3.20 19.88 13.48
CA ALA A 431 4.34 20.76 13.25
C ALA A 431 5.44 20.13 12.36
N ASP A 432 6.63 19.88 12.92
CA ASP A 432 7.79 19.34 12.20
C ASP A 432 7.62 17.89 11.74
N LYS A 433 6.56 17.20 12.20
CA LYS A 433 6.17 15.86 11.74
C LYS A 433 5.19 15.87 10.58
N ALA A 434 4.63 17.01 10.20
CA ALA A 434 3.77 17.11 9.02
C ALA A 434 4.59 17.41 7.77
N ALA A 435 4.25 16.77 6.65
CA ALA A 435 4.83 17.10 5.35
C ALA A 435 4.34 18.48 4.90
N ILE A 436 5.28 19.37 4.56
CA ILE A 436 4.99 20.74 4.12
C ILE A 436 5.43 20.98 2.67
N TRP A 437 4.96 22.07 2.07
CA TRP A 437 5.33 22.47 0.71
C TRP A 437 5.56 23.99 0.62
N ASN A 438 6.82 24.40 0.56
CA ASN A 438 7.22 25.79 0.33
C ASN A 438 8.64 25.87 -0.28
N ASP A 439 9.31 27.02 -0.22
CA ASP A 439 10.65 27.24 -0.76
C ASP A 439 11.79 27.10 0.27
N SER A 440 11.53 26.50 1.45
CA SER A 440 12.58 26.17 2.42
C SER A 440 13.32 24.88 2.05
N ASP A 441 14.43 24.62 2.73
CA ASP A 441 15.17 23.35 2.71
C ASP A 441 14.89 22.50 3.98
N SER A 442 13.75 22.74 4.64
CA SER A 442 13.38 22.03 5.86
C SER A 442 13.31 20.51 5.63
N ALA A 443 13.70 19.75 6.65
CA ALA A 443 13.73 18.29 6.58
C ALA A 443 12.36 17.63 6.36
N ASN A 444 11.24 18.33 6.60
CA ASN A 444 9.87 17.87 6.34
C ASN A 444 9.24 18.55 5.09
N ASN A 445 9.99 19.35 4.34
CA ASN A 445 9.49 19.97 3.10
C ASN A 445 9.55 18.95 1.96
N TRP A 446 8.38 18.46 1.56
CA TRP A 446 8.24 17.45 0.53
C TRP A 446 8.76 17.92 -0.82
N LYS A 447 8.51 19.17 -1.22
CA LYS A 447 9.03 19.71 -2.49
C LYS A 447 10.55 19.62 -2.56
N TYR A 448 11.24 20.08 -1.50
CA TYR A 448 12.70 20.07 -1.44
C TYR A 448 13.26 18.65 -1.48
N VAL A 449 12.62 17.72 -0.79
CA VAL A 449 13.03 16.32 -0.79
C VAL A 449 12.75 15.63 -2.12
N ALA A 450 11.61 15.89 -2.75
CA ALA A 450 11.30 15.38 -4.08
C ALA A 450 12.32 15.86 -5.12
N GLU A 451 12.70 17.15 -5.10
CA GLU A 451 13.75 17.70 -5.98
C GLU A 451 15.12 17.05 -5.71
N THR A 452 15.45 16.82 -4.44
CA THR A 452 16.70 16.17 -4.03
C THR A 452 16.75 14.71 -4.46
N ALA A 453 15.71 13.94 -4.20
CA ALA A 453 15.57 12.54 -4.60
C ALA A 453 15.62 12.41 -6.13
N ALA A 454 14.84 13.22 -6.85
CA ALA A 454 14.84 13.25 -8.30
C ALA A 454 16.22 13.55 -8.88
N SER A 455 16.93 14.55 -8.35
CA SER A 455 18.29 14.88 -8.79
C SER A 455 19.26 13.72 -8.60
N ARG A 456 19.12 12.95 -7.52
CA ARG A 456 19.97 11.79 -7.23
C ARG A 456 19.65 10.61 -8.16
N ILE A 457 18.37 10.29 -8.34
CA ILE A 457 17.89 9.26 -9.29
C ILE A 457 18.37 9.59 -10.71
N LEU A 458 18.12 10.82 -11.19
CA LEU A 458 18.42 11.24 -12.56
C LEU A 458 19.93 11.41 -12.83
N ALA A 459 20.76 11.39 -11.78
CA ALA A 459 22.21 11.27 -11.91
C ALA A 459 22.65 9.82 -12.19
N LYS A 460 21.86 8.82 -11.78
CA LYS A 460 22.08 7.38 -12.03
C LYS A 460 21.40 6.91 -13.31
N ASN A 461 20.12 7.25 -13.46
CA ASN A 461 19.30 6.92 -14.62
C ASN A 461 18.58 8.18 -15.12
N PRO A 462 19.08 8.86 -16.17
CA PRO A 462 18.48 10.08 -16.69
C PRO A 462 17.20 9.84 -17.51
N ASN A 463 16.79 8.59 -17.72
CA ASN A 463 15.71 8.25 -18.65
C ASN A 463 14.35 8.06 -17.98
N VAL A 464 14.30 7.73 -16.69
CA VAL A 464 13.05 7.49 -15.96
C VAL A 464 12.24 8.75 -15.71
N LEU A 465 10.91 8.59 -15.67
CA LEU A 465 10.00 9.60 -15.14
C LEU A 465 10.08 9.65 -13.61
N ILE A 466 9.77 10.81 -13.05
CA ILE A 466 9.71 11.07 -11.61
C ILE A 466 8.29 11.46 -11.26
N MET A 467 7.63 10.64 -10.45
CA MET A 467 6.30 10.95 -9.92
C MET A 467 6.44 11.71 -8.59
N VAL A 468 5.72 12.81 -8.47
CA VAL A 468 5.67 13.61 -7.24
C VAL A 468 4.22 13.75 -6.79
N GLU A 469 3.88 13.10 -5.69
CA GLU A 469 2.58 13.25 -5.03
C GLU A 469 2.46 14.61 -4.32
N GLY A 470 1.27 14.93 -3.81
CA GLY A 470 0.97 16.11 -3.00
C GLY A 470 1.25 15.92 -1.50
N THR A 471 0.82 16.88 -0.69
CA THR A 471 0.77 16.77 0.78
C THR A 471 -0.68 16.55 1.25
N GLU A 472 -0.94 16.57 2.56
CA GLU A 472 -2.31 16.62 3.10
C GLU A 472 -2.81 18.08 3.21
N ILE A 473 -1.96 18.96 3.73
CA ILE A 473 -2.30 20.36 4.03
C ILE A 473 -1.55 21.36 3.15
N TYR A 474 -2.20 22.49 2.87
CA TYR A 474 -1.57 23.66 2.25
C TYR A 474 -2.19 24.97 2.77
N PRO A 475 -1.40 26.00 3.15
CA PRO A 475 -1.92 27.23 3.72
C PRO A 475 -2.98 27.92 2.84
N THR A 476 -4.05 28.44 3.45
CA THR A 476 -5.06 29.24 2.74
C THR A 476 -4.55 30.63 2.40
N ASP A 477 -3.65 31.18 3.22
CA ASP A 477 -2.87 32.38 2.93
C ASP A 477 -1.37 32.09 3.03
N ILE A 478 -0.78 31.71 1.89
CA ILE A 478 0.64 31.40 1.79
C ILE A 478 1.55 32.59 2.11
N LYS A 479 1.05 33.84 2.10
CA LYS A 479 1.87 35.01 2.43
C LYS A 479 2.07 35.18 3.93
N SER A 480 1.07 34.82 4.73
CA SER A 480 1.12 34.96 6.19
C SER A 480 1.49 33.67 6.91
N ASN A 481 1.20 32.50 6.33
CA ASN A 481 1.50 31.19 6.92
C ASN A 481 2.45 30.36 6.03
N LYS A 482 3.43 31.02 5.41
CA LYS A 482 4.41 30.38 4.51
C LYS A 482 5.26 29.31 5.20
N ASP A 483 5.53 29.50 6.48
CA ASP A 483 6.36 28.65 7.31
C ASP A 483 5.58 27.51 7.99
N PHE A 484 4.27 27.39 7.72
CA PHE A 484 3.39 26.38 8.31
C PHE A 484 3.37 26.45 9.85
N SER A 485 3.56 27.64 10.42
CA SER A 485 3.61 27.84 11.88
C SER A 485 2.24 27.83 12.55
N SER A 486 1.15 28.05 11.79
CA SER A 486 -0.20 27.96 12.35
C SER A 486 -0.55 26.50 12.67
N THR A 487 -1.12 26.27 13.85
CA THR A 487 -1.69 24.98 14.25
C THR A 487 -3.22 24.93 14.11
N ASN A 488 -3.83 25.98 13.55
CA ASN A 488 -5.27 26.07 13.35
C ASN A 488 -5.65 25.48 11.99
N ASP A 489 -6.53 24.48 11.98
CA ASP A 489 -6.98 23.80 10.77
C ASP A 489 -7.63 24.76 9.75
N ASP A 490 -8.33 25.81 10.22
CA ASP A 490 -8.97 26.80 9.32
C ASP A 490 -7.97 27.60 8.46
N ASP A 491 -6.68 27.60 8.85
CA ASP A 491 -5.62 28.27 8.10
C ASP A 491 -5.04 27.39 6.97
N TYR A 492 -5.61 26.20 6.73
CA TYR A 492 -5.17 25.23 5.73
C TYR A 492 -6.32 24.71 4.85
N TYR A 493 -6.02 24.54 3.56
CA TYR A 493 -6.75 23.62 2.70
C TYR A 493 -6.31 22.20 3.02
N PHE A 494 -7.27 21.33 3.32
CA PHE A 494 -7.07 19.88 3.43
C PHE A 494 -7.40 19.19 2.12
N ASN A 495 -6.67 18.12 1.81
CA ASN A 495 -7.07 17.13 0.83
C ASN A 495 -6.75 15.71 1.33
N TRP A 496 -6.99 14.70 0.48
CA TRP A 496 -6.40 13.37 0.64
C TRP A 496 -4.89 13.45 0.91
N TRP A 497 -4.36 12.50 1.67
CA TRP A 497 -2.92 12.31 1.78
C TRP A 497 -2.35 12.08 0.38
N GLY A 498 -1.23 12.73 0.05
CA GLY A 498 -0.72 12.71 -1.34
C GLY A 498 -1.56 13.48 -2.37
N GLY A 499 -2.73 14.03 -1.99
CA GLY A 499 -3.67 14.67 -2.92
C GLY A 499 -3.56 16.19 -3.01
N ASN A 500 -2.90 16.86 -2.08
CA ASN A 500 -2.84 18.33 -2.06
C ASN A 500 -1.64 18.86 -2.87
N LEU A 501 -1.86 19.20 -4.14
CA LEU A 501 -0.85 19.79 -5.04
C LEU A 501 -1.05 21.30 -5.24
N ARG A 502 -1.78 21.98 -4.34
CA ARG A 502 -1.97 23.44 -4.39
C ARG A 502 -0.65 24.20 -4.42
N GLY A 503 0.34 23.69 -3.70
CA GLY A 503 1.68 24.27 -3.62
C GLY A 503 2.41 24.37 -4.96
N VAL A 504 1.99 23.64 -6.01
CA VAL A 504 2.57 23.76 -7.35
C VAL A 504 2.29 25.13 -7.99
N LYS A 505 1.22 25.83 -7.61
CA LYS A 505 0.92 27.19 -8.11
C LYS A 505 2.00 28.19 -7.70
N ASP A 506 2.46 28.09 -6.46
CA ASP A 506 3.37 29.04 -5.84
C ASP A 506 4.83 28.57 -5.92
N PHE A 507 5.06 27.27 -5.76
CA PHE A 507 6.37 26.62 -5.69
C PHE A 507 6.37 25.34 -6.54
N PRO A 508 6.40 25.44 -7.88
CA PRO A 508 6.49 24.26 -8.74
C PRO A 508 7.80 23.51 -8.51
N VAL A 509 7.76 22.18 -8.70
CA VAL A 509 8.95 21.31 -8.61
C VAL A 509 9.85 21.61 -9.81
N ASN A 510 11.13 21.80 -9.54
CA ASN A 510 12.15 22.12 -10.52
C ASN A 510 13.22 21.02 -10.58
N LEU A 511 13.18 20.22 -11.63
CA LEU A 511 14.16 19.17 -11.91
C LEU A 511 15.33 19.67 -12.79
N GLY A 512 15.44 20.99 -12.98
CA GLY A 512 16.46 21.62 -13.80
C GLY A 512 16.40 21.17 -15.25
N LYS A 513 17.53 20.66 -15.79
CA LYS A 513 17.61 20.18 -17.18
C LYS A 513 16.75 18.95 -17.46
N TYR A 514 16.24 18.28 -16.43
CA TYR A 514 15.39 17.09 -16.53
C TYR A 514 13.91 17.41 -16.26
N GLN A 515 13.48 18.67 -16.42
CA GLN A 515 12.08 19.04 -16.21
C GLN A 515 11.10 18.20 -17.04
N ASN A 516 11.53 17.72 -18.21
CA ASN A 516 10.80 16.79 -19.08
C ASN A 516 10.68 15.36 -18.51
N LYS A 517 10.98 15.14 -17.23
CA LYS A 517 10.79 13.86 -16.52
C LYS A 517 9.75 13.97 -15.41
N LEU A 518 9.29 15.18 -15.08
CA LEU A 518 8.35 15.41 -14.00
C LEU A 518 6.92 15.03 -14.39
N VAL A 519 6.28 14.25 -13.54
CA VAL A 519 4.84 13.99 -13.53
C VAL A 519 4.33 14.19 -12.10
N TYR A 520 3.18 14.84 -11.95
CA TYR A 520 2.54 14.95 -10.62
C TYR A 520 1.54 13.83 -10.41
N SER A 521 1.53 13.24 -9.21
CA SER A 521 0.81 12.00 -8.92
C SER A 521 -0.18 12.13 -7.76
N PRO A 522 -1.34 12.80 -7.92
CA PRO A 522 -2.30 12.91 -6.82
C PRO A 522 -2.97 11.58 -6.51
N HIS A 523 -3.28 11.35 -5.23
CA HIS A 523 -4.20 10.31 -4.79
C HIS A 523 -5.58 10.91 -4.51
N ASP A 524 -6.64 10.17 -4.83
CA ASP A 524 -8.01 10.59 -4.56
C ASP A 524 -8.91 9.37 -4.37
N TYR A 525 -9.77 9.41 -3.35
CA TYR A 525 -10.60 8.29 -2.94
C TYR A 525 -12.06 8.69 -2.74
N GLY A 526 -12.91 7.68 -2.56
CA GLY A 526 -14.32 7.84 -2.29
C GLY A 526 -14.67 7.92 -0.80
N PRO A 527 -15.96 8.19 -0.48
CA PRO A 527 -16.45 8.38 0.88
C PRO A 527 -16.27 7.17 1.84
N THR A 528 -16.03 5.95 1.34
CA THR A 528 -15.79 4.80 2.24
C THR A 528 -14.38 4.76 2.80
N VAL A 529 -13.42 5.45 2.18
CA VAL A 529 -12.07 5.60 2.73
C VAL A 529 -12.09 6.69 3.81
N TYR A 530 -12.63 7.87 3.47
CA TYR A 530 -12.89 8.93 4.44
C TYR A 530 -14.02 9.86 3.98
N GLN A 531 -14.92 10.22 4.90
CA GLN A 531 -16.02 11.15 4.62
C GLN A 531 -15.51 12.61 4.60
N GLN A 532 -14.97 13.02 3.47
CA GLN A 532 -14.47 14.37 3.25
C GLN A 532 -15.60 15.41 3.12
N PRO A 533 -15.35 16.71 3.41
CA PRO A 533 -16.37 17.76 3.38
C PRO A 533 -17.08 17.92 2.02
N TRP A 534 -16.39 17.68 0.91
CA TRP A 534 -16.98 17.76 -0.44
C TRP A 534 -17.91 16.59 -0.79
N PHE A 535 -18.06 15.61 0.11
CA PHE A 535 -19.09 14.57 0.01
C PHE A 535 -20.33 14.87 0.85
N GLU A 536 -20.35 15.96 1.61
CA GLU A 536 -21.53 16.35 2.39
C GLU A 536 -22.69 16.76 1.48
N GLY A 537 -23.87 16.22 1.74
CA GLY A 537 -25.06 16.47 0.92
C GLY A 537 -25.07 15.65 -0.37
N ASP A 538 -25.69 16.20 -1.42
CA ASP A 538 -25.69 15.59 -2.74
C ASP A 538 -24.53 16.19 -3.56
N TYR A 539 -23.54 15.36 -3.90
CA TYR A 539 -22.41 15.75 -4.75
C TYR A 539 -22.55 15.15 -6.15
N ASP A 540 -21.92 15.75 -7.15
CA ASP A 540 -21.83 15.22 -8.50
C ASP A 540 -20.46 15.54 -9.11
N PHE A 541 -20.29 15.25 -10.40
CA PHE A 541 -19.05 15.53 -11.11
C PHE A 541 -18.66 17.02 -11.06
N ASP A 542 -19.63 17.92 -11.20
CA ASP A 542 -19.37 19.36 -11.27
C ASP A 542 -19.00 19.91 -9.88
N SER A 543 -19.64 19.41 -8.82
CA SER A 543 -19.26 19.74 -7.45
C SER A 543 -17.89 19.16 -7.08
N LEU A 544 -17.58 17.91 -7.45
CA LEU A 544 -16.26 17.32 -7.20
C LEU A 544 -15.15 18.07 -7.95
N MET A 545 -15.40 18.45 -9.20
CA MET A 545 -14.50 19.29 -9.98
C MET A 545 -14.26 20.63 -9.28
N ARG A 546 -15.32 21.31 -8.83
CA ARG A 546 -15.23 22.63 -8.19
C ARG A 546 -14.60 22.59 -6.79
N ASP A 547 -15.03 21.64 -5.98
CA ASP A 547 -14.79 21.64 -4.52
C ASP A 547 -13.54 20.82 -4.15
N CYS A 548 -13.13 19.86 -4.99
CA CYS A 548 -11.93 19.05 -4.79
C CYS A 548 -10.90 19.21 -5.93
N TRP A 549 -11.20 18.72 -7.12
CA TRP A 549 -10.15 18.39 -8.10
C TRP A 549 -9.48 19.61 -8.73
N GLN A 550 -10.25 20.64 -9.13
CA GLN A 550 -9.76 21.76 -9.92
C GLN A 550 -8.61 22.49 -9.24
N ASP A 551 -8.77 22.85 -7.97
CA ASP A 551 -7.78 23.65 -7.27
C ASP A 551 -6.70 22.81 -6.58
N ASN A 552 -6.99 21.56 -6.22
CA ASN A 552 -6.02 20.71 -5.57
C ASN A 552 -4.97 20.17 -6.55
N TRP A 553 -5.34 19.80 -7.77
CA TRP A 553 -4.37 19.20 -8.70
C TRP A 553 -4.72 19.33 -10.19
N PHE A 554 -6.00 19.38 -10.58
CA PHE A 554 -6.38 19.35 -12.00
C PHE A 554 -6.01 20.62 -12.77
N PHE A 555 -5.81 21.76 -12.09
CA PHE A 555 -5.26 22.97 -12.72
C PHE A 555 -3.88 22.74 -13.35
N ILE A 556 -3.07 21.81 -12.84
CA ILE A 556 -1.74 21.49 -13.38
C ILE A 556 -1.88 20.98 -14.82
N TYR A 557 -2.82 20.04 -15.02
CA TYR A 557 -3.14 19.50 -16.32
C TYR A 557 -3.76 20.57 -17.23
N LYS A 558 -4.75 21.34 -16.74
CA LYS A 558 -5.42 22.38 -17.55
C LYS A 558 -4.49 23.50 -18.00
N ASN A 559 -3.52 23.87 -17.17
CA ASN A 559 -2.59 24.95 -17.47
C ASN A 559 -1.40 24.49 -18.32
N ASN A 560 -1.39 23.21 -18.74
CA ASN A 560 -0.28 22.61 -19.48
C ASN A 560 1.05 22.66 -18.71
N THR A 561 1.00 22.61 -17.36
CA THR A 561 2.18 22.71 -16.49
C THR A 561 3.00 21.43 -16.49
N ALA A 562 2.34 20.29 -16.29
CA ALA A 562 2.93 18.96 -16.25
C ALA A 562 1.82 17.91 -16.44
N PRO A 563 2.14 16.66 -16.82
CA PRO A 563 1.17 15.58 -16.85
C PRO A 563 0.73 15.18 -15.44
N LEU A 564 -0.45 14.57 -15.37
CA LEU A 564 -0.94 13.93 -14.15
C LEU A 564 -0.98 12.41 -14.33
N LEU A 565 -0.66 11.69 -13.26
CA LEU A 565 -0.95 10.28 -13.07
C LEU A 565 -1.71 10.12 -11.75
N ILE A 566 -2.98 9.72 -11.75
CA ILE A 566 -3.68 9.48 -10.48
C ILE A 566 -3.14 8.18 -9.89
N GLY A 567 -2.22 8.30 -8.91
CA GLY A 567 -1.43 7.18 -8.38
C GLY A 567 -2.29 6.13 -7.69
N GLU A 568 -3.35 6.59 -7.04
CA GLU A 568 -4.33 5.71 -6.43
C GLU A 568 -5.74 6.29 -6.59
N TRP A 569 -6.63 5.44 -7.08
CA TRP A 569 -8.08 5.61 -7.05
C TRP A 569 -8.73 4.24 -7.01
N GLY A 570 -9.76 4.06 -6.19
CA GLY A 570 -10.34 2.73 -5.99
C GLY A 570 -11.47 2.70 -4.98
N GLY A 571 -12.16 1.56 -4.92
CA GLY A 571 -13.29 1.40 -4.02
C GLY A 571 -14.11 0.13 -4.27
N PHE A 572 -15.00 -0.16 -3.31
CA PHE A 572 -16.03 -1.18 -3.49
C PHE A 572 -17.08 -0.76 -4.53
N MET A 573 -17.58 -1.72 -5.32
CA MET A 573 -18.64 -1.56 -6.32
C MET A 573 -20.04 -1.40 -5.69
N LYS A 574 -20.17 -0.51 -4.71
CA LYS A 574 -21.43 -0.22 -4.00
C LYS A 574 -21.48 1.23 -3.55
N GLU A 575 -22.68 1.74 -3.34
CA GLU A 575 -22.87 3.07 -2.76
C GLU A 575 -22.34 3.14 -1.31
N PRO A 576 -21.83 4.31 -0.87
CA PRO A 576 -21.75 5.58 -1.61
C PRO A 576 -20.51 5.72 -2.53
N ASN A 577 -19.64 4.71 -2.58
CA ASN A 577 -18.39 4.78 -3.34
C ASN A 577 -18.58 4.73 -4.85
N LEU A 578 -19.53 3.92 -5.33
CA LEU A 578 -19.80 3.74 -6.76
C LEU A 578 -20.11 5.08 -7.47
N LYS A 579 -20.84 5.99 -6.81
CA LYS A 579 -21.11 7.32 -7.32
C LYS A 579 -19.83 8.14 -7.54
N TRP A 580 -18.94 8.21 -6.54
CA TRP A 580 -17.66 8.89 -6.68
C TRP A 580 -16.77 8.21 -7.74
N MET A 581 -16.65 6.88 -7.72
CA MET A 581 -15.86 6.12 -8.70
C MET A 581 -16.33 6.42 -10.12
N THR A 582 -17.66 6.52 -10.34
CA THR A 582 -18.24 6.86 -11.64
C THR A 582 -17.82 8.27 -12.09
N CYS A 583 -17.78 9.23 -11.16
CA CYS A 583 -17.30 10.58 -11.45
C CYS A 583 -15.79 10.61 -11.74
N MET A 584 -14.98 9.88 -10.98
CA MET A 584 -13.53 9.77 -11.21
C MET A 584 -13.22 9.11 -12.55
N ARG A 585 -13.90 8.00 -12.87
CA ARG A 585 -13.78 7.33 -14.18
C ARG A 585 -14.16 8.25 -15.33
N ARG A 586 -15.21 9.05 -15.18
CA ARG A 586 -15.60 10.08 -16.15
C ARG A 586 -14.48 11.11 -16.34
N LEU A 587 -13.86 11.58 -15.26
CA LEU A 587 -12.77 12.55 -15.31
C LEU A 587 -11.57 12.00 -16.08
N ILE A 588 -11.18 10.77 -15.76
CA ILE A 588 -10.10 10.04 -16.42
C ILE A 588 -10.41 9.88 -17.92
N SER A 589 -11.60 9.42 -18.26
CA SER A 589 -12.01 9.18 -19.65
C SER A 589 -12.06 10.46 -20.49
N GLU A 590 -12.67 11.54 -19.98
CA GLU A 590 -12.83 12.79 -20.73
C GLU A 590 -11.49 13.50 -21.00
N ASN A 591 -10.44 13.23 -20.21
CA ASN A 591 -9.17 13.95 -20.27
C ASN A 591 -7.96 13.04 -20.55
N HIS A 592 -8.15 11.73 -20.69
CA HIS A 592 -7.08 10.73 -20.80
C HIS A 592 -6.00 10.91 -19.72
N LEU A 593 -6.43 11.11 -18.47
CA LEU A 593 -5.49 11.21 -17.34
C LEU A 593 -4.83 9.85 -17.14
N ASN A 594 -3.51 9.83 -16.97
CA ASN A 594 -2.82 8.61 -16.57
C ASN A 594 -3.32 8.19 -15.18
N HIS A 595 -3.35 6.90 -14.89
CA HIS A 595 -3.86 6.41 -13.61
C HIS A 595 -3.35 5.01 -13.27
N THR A 596 -3.36 4.70 -11.98
CA THR A 596 -3.21 3.36 -11.45
C THR A 596 -4.36 3.05 -10.51
N PHE A 597 -5.13 1.99 -10.81
CA PHE A 597 -6.26 1.58 -9.97
C PHE A 597 -5.75 0.93 -8.68
N TRP A 598 -6.32 1.31 -7.53
CA TRP A 598 -6.08 0.67 -6.24
C TRP A 598 -7.20 -0.35 -5.96
N CYS A 599 -6.94 -1.66 -6.02
CA CYS A 599 -5.67 -2.34 -6.33
C CYS A 599 -5.92 -3.68 -7.04
N TYR A 600 -4.85 -4.37 -7.45
CA TYR A 600 -4.94 -5.78 -7.86
C TYR A 600 -5.39 -6.64 -6.67
N ASN A 601 -4.73 -6.47 -5.52
CA ASN A 601 -4.88 -7.26 -4.32
C ASN A 601 -6.31 -7.34 -3.76
N ALA A 602 -6.74 -8.51 -3.30
CA ALA A 602 -8.03 -8.65 -2.59
C ALA A 602 -8.01 -8.07 -1.17
N ASN A 603 -6.84 -8.03 -0.51
CA ASN A 603 -6.71 -7.75 0.92
C ASN A 603 -6.58 -6.26 1.29
N SER A 604 -6.99 -5.33 0.42
CA SER A 604 -7.24 -3.94 0.86
C SER A 604 -8.59 -3.88 1.61
N GLY A 605 -8.56 -3.47 2.88
CA GLY A 605 -9.74 -3.51 3.74
C GLY A 605 -10.83 -2.47 3.41
N ASP A 606 -10.46 -1.35 2.80
CA ASP A 606 -11.32 -0.19 2.54
C ASP A 606 -11.75 -0.05 1.07
N THR A 607 -11.06 -0.72 0.14
CA THR A 607 -11.44 -0.74 -1.28
C THR A 607 -11.70 -2.14 -1.85
N GLY A 608 -11.18 -3.20 -1.22
CA GLY A 608 -10.95 -4.49 -1.88
C GLY A 608 -10.04 -4.31 -3.10
N GLY A 609 -10.08 -5.25 -4.05
CA GLY A 609 -9.34 -5.12 -5.31
C GLY A 609 -9.99 -5.79 -6.50
N LEU A 610 -9.20 -6.00 -7.55
CA LEU A 610 -9.62 -6.57 -8.83
C LEU A 610 -9.67 -8.09 -8.84
N VAL A 611 -9.08 -8.75 -7.84
CA VAL A 611 -9.27 -10.18 -7.58
C VAL A 611 -10.04 -10.41 -6.28
N LEU A 612 -10.71 -11.56 -6.21
CA LEU A 612 -11.40 -12.04 -5.02
C LEU A 612 -10.41 -12.66 -4.02
N ASP A 613 -10.89 -13.07 -2.84
CA ASP A 613 -10.07 -13.54 -1.71
C ASP A 613 -9.14 -14.73 -2.03
N ASP A 614 -9.39 -15.46 -3.12
CA ASP A 614 -8.52 -16.53 -3.63
C ASP A 614 -7.29 -16.02 -4.40
N PHE A 615 -7.18 -14.71 -4.60
CA PHE A 615 -6.12 -14.03 -5.35
C PHE A 615 -5.93 -14.47 -6.81
N SER A 616 -6.93 -15.16 -7.38
CA SER A 616 -6.86 -15.75 -8.72
C SER A 616 -8.10 -15.44 -9.55
N THR A 617 -9.28 -15.43 -8.94
CA THR A 617 -10.54 -15.11 -9.60
C THR A 617 -10.72 -13.60 -9.68
N TRP A 618 -10.95 -13.06 -10.88
CA TRP A 618 -11.21 -11.65 -11.08
C TRP A 618 -12.62 -11.24 -10.62
N ASP A 619 -12.73 -10.07 -10.00
CA ASP A 619 -14.00 -9.38 -9.80
C ASP A 619 -14.44 -8.79 -11.14
N GLU A 620 -15.21 -9.56 -11.91
CA GLU A 620 -15.65 -9.19 -13.26
C GLU A 620 -16.46 -7.89 -13.31
N GLU A 621 -17.22 -7.57 -12.25
CA GLU A 621 -18.00 -6.33 -12.19
C GLU A 621 -17.07 -5.12 -12.03
N LYS A 622 -16.13 -5.20 -11.09
CA LYS A 622 -15.14 -4.13 -10.86
C LYS A 622 -14.18 -4.00 -12.05
N TYR A 623 -13.72 -5.11 -12.60
CA TYR A 623 -12.87 -5.08 -13.80
C TYR A 623 -13.61 -4.47 -14.99
N ALA A 624 -14.86 -4.86 -15.28
CA ALA A 624 -15.64 -4.26 -16.36
C ALA A 624 -15.81 -2.74 -16.18
N PHE A 625 -15.95 -2.28 -14.94
CA PHE A 625 -15.99 -0.86 -14.63
C PHE A 625 -14.67 -0.14 -14.95
N VAL A 626 -13.53 -0.70 -14.55
CA VAL A 626 -12.19 -0.12 -14.77
C VAL A 626 -11.78 -0.20 -16.25
N LYS A 627 -12.17 -1.26 -16.95
CA LYS A 627 -11.86 -1.51 -18.36
C LYS A 627 -12.25 -0.35 -19.29
N GLU A 628 -13.28 0.43 -18.93
CA GLU A 628 -13.70 1.60 -19.70
C GLU A 628 -12.63 2.71 -19.79
N VAL A 629 -11.64 2.70 -18.89
CA VAL A 629 -10.52 3.66 -18.87
C VAL A 629 -9.16 2.99 -19.04
N LEU A 630 -9.13 1.77 -19.61
CA LEU A 630 -7.90 1.14 -20.09
C LEU A 630 -7.64 1.48 -21.55
N TRP A 631 -6.37 1.71 -21.90
CA TRP A 631 -6.01 2.16 -23.24
C TRP A 631 -6.31 1.08 -24.29
N GLN A 632 -7.25 1.38 -25.19
CA GLN A 632 -7.72 0.45 -26.22
C GLN A 632 -7.78 1.12 -27.59
N GLU A 633 -7.36 0.38 -28.62
CA GLU A 633 -7.52 0.73 -30.03
C GLU A 633 -8.15 -0.44 -30.79
N ASN A 634 -9.28 -0.20 -31.46
CA ASN A 634 -10.00 -1.21 -32.26
C ASN A 634 -10.30 -2.51 -31.49
N GLY A 635 -10.59 -2.42 -30.18
CA GLY A 635 -10.88 -3.56 -29.32
C GLY A 635 -9.66 -4.37 -28.86
N LYS A 636 -8.45 -3.85 -29.06
CA LYS A 636 -7.19 -4.39 -28.53
C LYS A 636 -6.61 -3.44 -27.49
N PHE A 637 -6.03 -3.97 -26.42
CA PHE A 637 -5.33 -3.15 -25.43
C PHE A 637 -3.99 -2.63 -25.96
N VAL A 638 -3.57 -1.46 -25.52
CA VAL A 638 -2.33 -0.84 -25.98
C VAL A 638 -1.26 -0.93 -24.89
N GLY A 639 -0.17 -1.62 -25.21
CA GLY A 639 1.03 -1.67 -24.36
C GLY A 639 1.88 -0.40 -24.47
N LEU A 640 2.83 -0.27 -23.55
CA LEU A 640 3.84 0.80 -23.58
C LEU A 640 5.17 0.34 -24.20
N ASP A 641 5.30 -0.95 -24.51
CA ASP A 641 6.47 -1.56 -25.12
C ASP A 641 6.39 -1.51 -26.65
N HIS A 642 7.47 -1.10 -27.32
CA HIS A 642 7.51 -0.97 -28.78
C HIS A 642 7.65 -2.30 -29.52
N LYS A 643 7.98 -3.41 -28.84
CA LYS A 643 8.26 -4.72 -29.43
C LYS A 643 7.33 -5.82 -28.94
N ILE A 644 7.05 -5.84 -27.64
CA ILE A 644 6.22 -6.83 -26.99
C ILE A 644 4.79 -6.30 -26.89
N ALA A 645 3.84 -7.07 -27.39
CA ALA A 645 2.44 -6.72 -27.26
C ALA A 645 1.98 -6.93 -25.81
N LEU A 646 1.02 -6.11 -25.35
CA LEU A 646 0.48 -6.24 -24.00
C LEU A 646 -0.39 -7.50 -23.86
N GLY A 647 0.14 -8.52 -23.19
CA GLY A 647 -0.52 -9.82 -23.03
C GLY A 647 -0.98 -10.44 -24.36
N GLU A 648 -1.96 -11.35 -24.29
CA GLU A 648 -2.52 -12.02 -25.49
C GLU A 648 -3.52 -11.13 -26.25
N ASN A 649 -4.09 -10.14 -25.58
CA ASN A 649 -5.20 -9.33 -26.09
C ASN A 649 -4.77 -7.93 -26.56
N GLY A 650 -3.49 -7.60 -26.48
CA GLY A 650 -2.98 -6.27 -26.80
C GLY A 650 -2.22 -6.16 -28.11
N ILE A 651 -1.68 -4.96 -28.32
CA ILE A 651 -0.77 -4.57 -29.39
C ILE A 651 0.43 -3.82 -28.79
N THR A 652 1.50 -3.72 -29.57
CA THR A 652 2.70 -2.93 -29.21
C THR A 652 2.38 -1.43 -29.27
N LEU A 653 3.18 -0.63 -28.56
CA LEU A 653 3.13 0.83 -28.70
C LEU A 653 3.47 1.28 -30.13
N LYS A 654 4.34 0.56 -30.82
CA LYS A 654 4.70 0.84 -32.22
C LYS A 654 3.49 0.76 -33.15
N ASP A 655 2.64 -0.25 -32.97
CA ASP A 655 1.47 -0.50 -33.81
C ASP A 655 0.26 0.38 -33.44
N ALA A 656 0.25 0.93 -32.22
CA ALA A 656 -0.76 1.88 -31.77
C ALA A 656 -0.62 3.23 -32.50
N LYS A 657 -1.74 3.95 -32.65
CA LYS A 657 -1.74 5.30 -33.24
C LYS A 657 -1.26 6.37 -32.27
N GLY A 658 -1.38 6.14 -30.96
CA GLY A 658 -1.17 7.17 -29.93
C GLY A 658 -2.47 7.88 -29.57
N LEU A 659 -2.43 8.66 -28.48
CA LEU A 659 -3.55 9.55 -28.08
C LEU A 659 -3.69 10.79 -28.97
#